data_AF-A0A1G3QAW9-F1
#
_entry.id   AF-A0A1G3QAW9-F1
#
_cell.length_a   1.000
_cell.length_b   1.000
_cell.length_c   1.000
_cell.angle_alpha   90.00
_cell.angle_beta   90.00
_cell.angle_gamma   90.00
#
_symmetry.space_group_name_H-M   'P 1'
#
loop_
_entity.id
_entity.type
_entity.pdbx_description
1 polymer ?
#
loop_
_entity_poly.entity_id
_entity_poly.type
_entity_poly.pdbx_seq_one_letter_code
_entity_poly.pdbx_strand_id
1 'polypeptide(L)'
;MIIKQSLRYHSILLVVLMAFQPFSALHPATVQEMDRTAQAYFEKRDYNQSIGLWLSCLEIEPDNEKIQQKIEMVYEIKQRKDLSFQKAKLNYRIARRNLKEDTDEEVQMGINTGKNAIDQYVEAYRLDPNDGDMKEALDDMRNLEAEIKAAEEKLRLSQALRAKIEQLKTEARAEMALEFPDYEKALKIWKQVLRYVPQDGEAIEGERKCQFAIDNRIKFEKIRAYMTRGADFFDRKEYNQAKAEFNGVLKIDPKHREALDYLEKINEIIEEKLLYSQRQQQAEESYQSGINNLNNYRFDEAQQDFETSLALIKDYKDAKERLNNIDRLRKEYDKRERARRLQQINQKFQEGIMAYTQGRYKEAIDAFVMTISLDKKNEHAKEYLQRARDALRIVEEESVDENSPYYDVINSLIVSGNSLYFRGDYSESRKKWDGILKLFPKNKIAREYIIKCDLMINPNDRDNVVATRVLEGRGYLDNKDYRNALRMFNIIKSIDRNYPGIDNLIAQANTGLREAEAGNLTPADRAEINRRYQAAMNLYQEGGKENIEKALVQFRWVVQKDPTNVKAVITVNKIESQLRIGGAEERRQMLTARQRELVNKYYYNGINYYSNNNFEKAIQEWRKVLAIDPGNVKARNNIRKVLAFMER
;
A
#
# COMPACT_ATOMS: atom_id res chain seq x y z
N MET A 1 -20.68 -5.74 -112.36
CA MET A 1 -21.66 -4.67 -112.67
C MET A 1 -20.96 -3.62 -113.54
N ILE A 2 -21.67 -2.91 -114.42
CA ILE A 2 -21.07 -2.13 -115.53
C ILE A 2 -21.08 -0.62 -115.25
N ILE A 3 -20.03 0.10 -115.69
CA ILE A 3 -19.96 1.46 -116.30
C ILE A 3 -18.45 1.87 -116.27
N LYS A 4 -17.71 2.00 -117.38
CA LYS A 4 -17.63 3.11 -118.38
C LYS A 4 -17.18 4.46 -117.74
N GLN A 5 -16.26 5.28 -118.28
CA GLN A 5 -15.61 5.39 -119.62
C GLN A 5 -14.27 6.20 -119.43
N SER A 6 -13.46 6.76 -120.37
CA SER A 6 -13.47 6.98 -121.84
C SER A 6 -12.13 7.59 -122.36
N LEU A 7 -11.68 7.21 -123.58
CA LEU A 7 -10.87 8.02 -124.57
C LEU A 7 -9.40 8.43 -124.22
N ARG A 8 -8.43 8.69 -125.14
CA ARG A 8 -8.17 8.32 -126.57
C ARG A 8 -6.71 8.71 -127.03
N TYR A 9 -6.23 8.12 -128.15
CA TYR A 9 -5.10 8.44 -129.10
C TYR A 9 -4.10 9.60 -128.83
N HIS A 10 -2.80 9.50 -129.16
CA HIS A 10 -2.26 9.46 -130.56
C HIS A 10 -0.79 8.95 -130.71
N SER A 11 -0.32 8.87 -131.97
CA SER A 11 0.94 8.29 -132.48
C SER A 11 1.99 9.35 -132.91
N ILE A 12 3.02 8.94 -133.68
CA ILE A 12 4.13 9.70 -134.34
C ILE A 12 5.38 9.80 -133.42
N LEU A 13 6.64 9.40 -133.74
CA LEU A 13 7.44 8.99 -134.93
C LEU A 13 8.59 10.00 -135.23
N LEU A 14 9.83 9.48 -135.24
CA LEU A 14 11.13 10.01 -135.73
C LEU A 14 11.58 11.45 -135.36
N VAL A 15 12.82 11.56 -134.85
CA VAL A 15 13.91 12.37 -135.46
C VAL A 15 15.24 11.66 -135.21
N VAL A 16 16.11 11.60 -136.22
CA VAL A 16 17.53 11.18 -136.12
C VAL A 16 18.42 12.43 -136.12
N LEU A 17 19.51 12.43 -135.36
CA LEU A 17 20.57 13.45 -135.48
C LEU A 17 21.97 12.83 -135.31
N MET A 18 22.82 12.99 -136.32
CA MET A 18 24.18 12.46 -136.36
C MET A 18 25.19 13.41 -135.69
N ALA A 19 26.25 12.83 -135.11
CA ALA A 19 27.50 13.54 -134.83
C ALA A 19 28.70 12.58 -134.93
N PHE A 20 29.18 12.32 -136.16
CA PHE A 20 30.37 11.50 -136.41
C PHE A 20 31.65 12.28 -136.09
N GLN A 21 32.64 11.60 -135.48
CA GLN A 21 34.06 11.98 -135.56
C GLN A 21 34.74 11.13 -136.65
N PRO A 22 35.78 11.64 -137.34
CA PRO A 22 36.11 11.14 -138.69
C PRO A 22 37.17 10.02 -138.77
N PHE A 23 36.98 9.18 -139.79
CA PHE A 23 37.98 8.41 -140.54
C PHE A 23 38.80 7.29 -139.85
N SER A 24 38.46 6.06 -140.23
CA SER A 24 39.43 5.11 -140.80
C SER A 24 38.73 4.31 -141.91
N ALA A 25 39.50 3.79 -142.88
CA ALA A 25 38.97 3.35 -144.17
C ALA A 25 38.07 2.09 -144.13
N LEU A 26 37.00 2.14 -144.92
CA LEU A 26 36.44 1.05 -145.74
C LEU A 26 36.70 -0.39 -145.26
N HIS A 27 35.72 -0.96 -144.56
CA HIS A 27 35.05 -2.22 -144.91
C HIS A 27 33.61 -2.13 -144.34
N PRO A 28 32.59 -2.74 -144.96
CA PRO A 28 31.31 -2.93 -144.30
C PRO A 28 31.50 -3.96 -143.19
N ALA A 29 31.50 -3.51 -141.93
CA ALA A 29 31.64 -4.40 -140.78
C ALA A 29 30.49 -5.42 -140.80
N THR A 30 30.82 -6.69 -141.01
CA THR A 30 29.79 -7.74 -141.14
C THR A 30 29.12 -7.97 -139.80
N VAL A 31 27.85 -8.36 -139.81
CA VAL A 31 27.06 -8.66 -138.59
C VAL A 31 27.77 -9.67 -137.68
N GLN A 32 28.58 -10.57 -138.26
CA GLN A 32 29.42 -11.53 -137.54
C GLN A 32 30.50 -10.89 -136.63
N GLU A 33 31.08 -9.75 -137.00
CA GLU A 33 32.06 -9.04 -136.16
C GLU A 33 31.37 -8.23 -135.04
N MET A 34 30.22 -7.63 -135.35
CA MET A 34 29.39 -6.94 -134.36
C MET A 34 28.83 -7.94 -133.32
N ASP A 35 28.32 -9.10 -133.75
CA ASP A 35 27.89 -10.19 -132.86
C ASP A 35 29.01 -10.66 -131.92
N ARG A 36 30.21 -10.89 -132.47
CA ARG A 36 31.38 -11.28 -131.67
C ARG A 36 31.76 -10.22 -130.63
N THR A 37 31.62 -8.94 -130.97
CA THR A 37 31.91 -7.82 -130.07
C THR A 37 30.85 -7.69 -128.98
N ALA A 38 29.57 -7.79 -129.34
CA ALA A 38 28.43 -7.80 -128.41
C ALA A 38 28.48 -8.99 -127.43
N GLN A 39 28.86 -10.17 -127.92
CA GLN A 39 29.12 -11.37 -127.12
C GLN A 39 30.25 -11.14 -126.09
N ALA A 40 31.34 -10.47 -126.47
CA ALA A 40 32.43 -10.13 -125.56
C ALA A 40 32.03 -9.10 -124.48
N TYR A 41 31.03 -8.24 -124.76
CA TYR A 41 30.41 -7.39 -123.73
C TYR A 41 29.45 -8.21 -122.83
N PHE A 42 28.68 -9.15 -123.39
CA PHE A 42 27.80 -10.05 -122.63
C PHE A 42 28.58 -10.89 -121.61
N GLU A 43 29.72 -11.45 -122.01
CA GLU A 43 30.61 -12.25 -121.13
C GLU A 43 31.24 -11.41 -120.02
N LYS A 44 31.50 -10.11 -120.26
CA LYS A 44 31.90 -9.12 -119.24
C LYS A 44 30.72 -8.63 -118.39
N ARG A 45 29.50 -9.07 -118.67
CA ARG A 45 28.24 -8.61 -118.08
C ARG A 45 28.00 -7.11 -118.27
N ASP A 46 28.46 -6.54 -119.39
CA ASP A 46 28.01 -5.23 -119.84
C ASP A 46 26.80 -5.41 -120.77
N TYR A 47 25.66 -5.69 -120.14
CA TYR A 47 24.41 -5.97 -120.83
C TYR A 47 23.84 -4.75 -121.57
N ASN A 48 24.34 -3.54 -121.30
CA ASN A 48 23.93 -2.34 -122.03
C ASN A 48 24.64 -2.25 -123.38
N GLN A 49 25.97 -2.38 -123.41
CA GLN A 49 26.74 -2.39 -124.66
C GLN A 49 26.44 -3.63 -125.50
N SER A 50 26.23 -4.78 -124.85
CA SER A 50 25.83 -6.04 -125.49
C SER A 50 24.48 -5.93 -126.23
N ILE A 51 23.41 -5.48 -125.56
CA ILE A 51 22.11 -5.28 -126.22
C ILE A 51 22.21 -4.22 -127.33
N GLY A 52 22.90 -3.09 -127.08
CA GLY A 52 23.01 -2.01 -128.07
C GLY A 52 23.65 -2.48 -129.39
N LEU A 53 24.77 -3.20 -129.30
CA LEU A 53 25.43 -3.76 -130.49
C LEU A 53 24.59 -4.85 -131.18
N TRP A 54 23.88 -5.70 -130.43
CA TRP A 54 22.99 -6.70 -131.03
C TRP A 54 21.74 -6.09 -131.68
N LEU A 55 21.18 -5.00 -131.15
CA LEU A 55 20.08 -4.28 -131.81
C LEU A 55 20.55 -3.69 -133.14
N SER A 56 21.72 -3.05 -133.20
CA SER A 56 22.29 -2.58 -134.46
C SER A 56 22.71 -3.69 -135.43
N CYS A 57 22.81 -4.95 -134.98
CA CYS A 57 22.91 -6.10 -135.89
C CYS A 57 21.56 -6.39 -136.56
N LEU A 58 20.44 -6.34 -135.81
CA LEU A 58 19.09 -6.53 -136.37
C LEU A 58 18.63 -5.38 -137.26
N GLU A 59 19.16 -4.17 -137.08
CA GLU A 59 18.97 -3.07 -138.05
C GLU A 59 19.59 -3.37 -139.43
N ILE A 60 20.55 -4.30 -139.51
CA ILE A 60 21.23 -4.74 -140.74
C ILE A 60 20.66 -6.07 -141.25
N GLU A 61 20.38 -7.02 -140.36
CA GLU A 61 19.75 -8.33 -140.67
C GLU A 61 18.48 -8.54 -139.81
N PRO A 62 17.31 -7.99 -140.21
CA PRO A 62 16.09 -8.06 -139.40
C PRO A 62 15.59 -9.48 -139.10
N ASP A 63 15.85 -10.43 -140.00
CA ASP A 63 15.40 -11.82 -139.90
C ASP A 63 16.38 -12.73 -139.11
N ASN A 64 17.41 -12.17 -138.44
CA ASN A 64 18.43 -12.96 -137.74
C ASN A 64 17.96 -13.46 -136.36
N GLU A 65 17.21 -14.57 -136.37
CA GLU A 65 16.69 -15.25 -135.18
C GLU A 65 17.73 -15.49 -134.07
N LYS A 66 19.00 -15.75 -134.42
CA LYS A 66 20.06 -16.04 -133.44
C LYS A 66 20.48 -14.81 -132.63
N ILE A 67 20.44 -13.63 -133.24
CA ILE A 67 20.72 -12.37 -132.56
C ILE A 67 19.49 -11.90 -131.78
N GLN A 68 18.28 -12.11 -132.33
CA GLN A 68 17.03 -11.91 -131.60
C GLN A 68 16.98 -12.73 -130.29
N GLN A 69 17.28 -14.04 -130.34
CA GLN A 69 17.36 -14.90 -129.15
C GLN A 69 18.41 -14.43 -128.13
N LYS A 70 19.56 -13.93 -128.59
CA LYS A 70 20.59 -13.35 -127.73
C LYS A 70 20.08 -12.11 -126.98
N ILE A 71 19.37 -11.21 -127.68
CA ILE A 71 18.75 -10.01 -127.09
C ILE A 71 17.66 -10.39 -126.08
N GLU A 72 16.78 -11.32 -126.44
CA GLU A 72 15.71 -11.83 -125.56
C GLU A 72 16.27 -12.42 -124.26
N MET A 73 17.35 -13.20 -124.34
CA MET A 73 18.07 -13.72 -123.17
C MET A 73 18.58 -12.59 -122.25
N VAL A 74 19.11 -11.49 -122.79
CA VAL A 74 19.56 -10.37 -121.94
C VAL A 74 18.38 -9.62 -121.31
N TYR A 75 17.29 -9.45 -122.04
CA TYR A 75 16.05 -8.89 -121.47
C TYR A 75 15.49 -9.78 -120.37
N GLU A 76 15.54 -11.12 -120.51
CA GLU A 76 15.10 -12.04 -119.46
C GLU A 76 16.01 -11.96 -118.21
N ILE A 77 17.34 -11.91 -118.39
CA ILE A 77 18.31 -11.72 -117.30
C ILE A 77 18.01 -10.41 -116.54
N LYS A 78 17.79 -9.30 -117.28
CA LYS A 78 17.42 -8.01 -116.68
C LYS A 78 16.07 -8.06 -115.97
N GLN A 79 15.04 -8.64 -116.59
CA GLN A 79 13.71 -8.76 -115.99
C GLN A 79 13.74 -9.61 -114.70
N ARG A 80 14.52 -10.69 -114.67
CA ARG A 80 14.75 -11.51 -113.46
C ARG A 80 15.51 -10.71 -112.39
N LYS A 81 16.56 -9.97 -112.78
CA LYS A 81 17.34 -9.07 -111.89
C LYS A 81 16.45 -8.01 -111.26
N ASP A 82 15.68 -7.30 -112.07
CA ASP A 82 14.78 -6.23 -111.64
C ASP A 82 13.67 -6.77 -110.73
N LEU A 83 13.11 -7.96 -111.03
CA LEU A 83 12.11 -8.61 -110.19
C LEU A 83 12.66 -8.96 -108.79
N SER A 84 13.85 -9.57 -108.70
CA SER A 84 14.44 -9.89 -107.40
C SER A 84 14.91 -8.64 -106.64
N PHE A 85 15.40 -7.62 -107.35
CA PHE A 85 15.75 -6.34 -106.74
C PHE A 85 14.54 -5.53 -106.23
N GLN A 86 13.40 -5.57 -106.92
CA GLN A 86 12.16 -4.96 -106.40
C GLN A 86 11.65 -5.68 -105.15
N LYS A 87 11.76 -7.02 -105.08
CA LYS A 87 11.49 -7.78 -103.84
C LYS A 87 12.47 -7.39 -102.73
N ALA A 88 13.76 -7.23 -103.03
CA ALA A 88 14.76 -6.78 -102.08
C ALA A 88 14.45 -5.37 -101.54
N LYS A 89 14.16 -4.39 -102.42
CA LYS A 89 13.74 -3.03 -102.05
C LYS A 89 12.46 -3.01 -101.21
N LEU A 90 11.52 -3.94 -101.43
CA LEU A 90 10.32 -4.10 -100.60
C LEU A 90 10.65 -4.67 -99.22
N ASN A 91 11.38 -5.79 -99.16
CA ASN A 91 11.73 -6.46 -97.92
C ASN A 91 12.66 -5.61 -97.03
N TYR A 92 13.60 -4.84 -97.62
CA TYR A 92 14.43 -3.86 -96.90
C TYR A 92 13.56 -2.84 -96.14
N ARG A 93 12.49 -2.32 -96.76
CA ARG A 93 11.59 -1.33 -96.12
C ARG A 93 10.80 -1.93 -94.97
N ILE A 94 10.34 -3.18 -95.11
CA ILE A 94 9.63 -3.92 -94.04
C ILE A 94 10.61 -4.20 -92.89
N ALA A 95 11.81 -4.67 -93.19
CA ALA A 95 12.85 -4.95 -92.22
C ALA A 95 13.22 -3.71 -91.39
N ARG A 96 13.57 -2.59 -92.04
CA ARG A 96 14.00 -1.35 -91.36
C ARG A 96 12.89 -0.61 -90.60
N ARG A 97 11.63 -0.99 -90.80
CA ARG A 97 10.53 -0.65 -89.89
C ARG A 97 10.57 -1.57 -88.68
N ASN A 98 10.37 -2.87 -88.92
CA ASN A 98 10.14 -3.86 -87.88
C ASN A 98 11.34 -4.05 -86.93
N LEU A 99 12.58 -3.82 -87.40
CA LEU A 99 13.81 -3.79 -86.59
C LEU A 99 13.85 -2.64 -85.55
N LYS A 100 12.94 -1.68 -85.63
CA LYS A 100 12.86 -0.49 -84.74
C LYS A 100 11.64 -0.50 -83.81
N GLU A 101 10.70 -1.42 -84.01
CA GLU A 101 9.55 -1.60 -83.11
C GLU A 101 10.05 -2.26 -81.80
N ASP A 102 9.29 -2.17 -80.70
CA ASP A 102 9.72 -2.60 -79.37
C ASP A 102 9.35 -4.05 -79.01
N THR A 103 8.52 -4.75 -79.80
CA THR A 103 8.10 -6.13 -79.50
C THR A 103 9.07 -7.17 -80.06
N ASP A 104 9.30 -8.25 -79.31
CA ASP A 104 10.13 -9.39 -79.74
C ASP A 104 9.67 -9.99 -81.08
N GLU A 105 8.36 -10.05 -81.31
CA GLU A 105 7.77 -10.64 -82.52
C GLU A 105 8.02 -9.76 -83.76
N GLU A 106 7.83 -8.44 -83.63
CA GLU A 106 8.10 -7.50 -84.73
C GLU A 106 9.60 -7.43 -85.02
N VAL A 107 10.45 -7.34 -84.00
CA VAL A 107 11.92 -7.35 -84.18
C VAL A 107 12.38 -8.65 -84.86
N GLN A 108 11.85 -9.82 -84.46
CA GLN A 108 12.16 -11.09 -85.11
C GLN A 108 11.64 -11.16 -86.56
N MET A 109 10.48 -10.57 -86.85
CA MET A 109 9.98 -10.41 -88.22
C MET A 109 10.88 -9.48 -89.05
N GLY A 110 11.41 -8.42 -88.44
CA GLY A 110 12.36 -7.49 -89.04
C GLY A 110 13.69 -8.16 -89.40
N ILE A 111 14.24 -8.97 -88.47
CA ILE A 111 15.42 -9.81 -88.70
C ILE A 111 15.20 -10.77 -89.89
N ASN A 112 14.07 -11.46 -89.92
CA ASN A 112 13.77 -12.46 -90.95
C ASN A 112 13.53 -11.82 -92.33
N THR A 113 12.76 -10.72 -92.39
CA THR A 113 12.54 -9.97 -93.64
C THR A 113 13.80 -9.26 -94.14
N GLY A 114 14.67 -8.83 -93.23
CA GLY A 114 15.95 -8.21 -93.57
C GLY A 114 16.93 -9.19 -94.23
N LYS A 115 17.03 -10.42 -93.72
CA LYS A 115 17.82 -11.49 -94.35
C LYS A 115 17.29 -11.79 -95.76
N ASN A 116 15.97 -11.96 -95.91
CA ASN A 116 15.33 -12.15 -97.21
C ASN A 116 15.61 -10.99 -98.20
N ALA A 117 15.73 -9.75 -97.72
CA ALA A 117 16.08 -8.60 -98.54
C ALA A 117 17.53 -8.69 -99.07
N ILE A 118 18.47 -9.05 -98.19
CA ILE A 118 19.89 -9.24 -98.53
C ILE A 118 20.05 -10.41 -99.51
N ASP A 119 19.39 -11.54 -99.28
CA ASP A 119 19.45 -12.71 -100.18
C ASP A 119 18.94 -12.39 -101.59
N GLN A 120 17.81 -11.66 -101.70
CA GLN A 120 17.23 -11.25 -102.98
C GLN A 120 18.05 -10.17 -103.68
N TYR A 121 18.71 -9.29 -102.92
CA TYR A 121 19.69 -8.35 -103.47
C TYR A 121 20.93 -9.09 -103.98
N VAL A 122 21.45 -10.07 -103.24
CA VAL A 122 22.58 -10.90 -103.67
C VAL A 122 22.24 -11.73 -104.92
N GLU A 123 21.00 -12.20 -105.07
CA GLU A 123 20.51 -12.82 -106.31
C GLU A 123 20.54 -11.82 -107.48
N ALA A 124 19.97 -10.62 -107.31
CA ALA A 124 19.97 -9.58 -108.34
C ALA A 124 21.39 -9.13 -108.74
N TYR A 125 22.27 -8.91 -107.75
CA TYR A 125 23.68 -8.57 -107.95
C TYR A 125 24.47 -9.70 -108.65
N ARG A 126 24.11 -10.97 -108.43
CA ARG A 126 24.69 -12.12 -109.16
C ARG A 126 24.20 -12.23 -110.60
N LEU A 127 23.09 -11.60 -110.96
CA LEU A 127 22.62 -11.50 -112.34
C LEU A 127 23.32 -10.35 -113.06
N ASP A 128 23.19 -9.11 -112.56
CA ASP A 128 23.84 -7.92 -113.13
C ASP A 128 24.62 -7.13 -112.06
N PRO A 129 25.92 -7.42 -111.84
CA PRO A 129 26.77 -6.69 -110.89
C PRO A 129 27.28 -5.35 -111.44
N ASN A 130 27.01 -5.02 -112.71
CA ASN A 130 27.52 -3.83 -113.37
C ASN A 130 26.53 -2.66 -113.38
N ASP A 131 25.23 -2.97 -113.31
CA ASP A 131 24.11 -2.06 -113.10
C ASP A 131 24.35 -1.04 -111.95
N GLY A 132 23.86 0.20 -112.16
CA GLY A 132 24.07 1.32 -111.23
C GLY A 132 23.25 1.20 -109.94
N ASP A 133 21.97 0.87 -110.09
CA ASP A 133 21.03 0.65 -108.97
C ASP A 133 21.54 -0.45 -108.02
N MET A 134 22.18 -1.50 -108.55
CA MET A 134 22.82 -2.54 -107.72
C MET A 134 23.96 -1.96 -106.88
N LYS A 135 24.82 -1.12 -107.46
CA LYS A 135 26.00 -0.55 -106.79
C LYS A 135 25.62 0.47 -105.72
N GLU A 136 24.61 1.30 -105.97
CA GLU A 136 24.08 2.25 -104.98
C GLU A 136 23.47 1.52 -103.77
N ALA A 137 22.72 0.43 -103.99
CA ALA A 137 22.09 -0.33 -102.93
C ALA A 137 23.05 -1.22 -102.10
N LEU A 138 24.33 -1.33 -102.46
CA LEU A 138 25.30 -2.22 -101.79
C LEU A 138 25.54 -1.82 -100.34
N ASP A 139 25.77 -0.53 -100.08
CA ASP A 139 26.03 -0.03 -98.73
C ASP A 139 24.75 0.02 -97.88
N ASP A 140 23.58 0.17 -98.51
CA ASP A 140 22.28 0.02 -97.85
C ASP A 140 22.10 -1.40 -97.28
N MET A 141 22.48 -2.42 -98.04
CA MET A 141 22.38 -3.83 -97.61
C MET A 141 23.42 -4.20 -96.55
N ARG A 142 24.64 -3.64 -96.62
CA ARG A 142 25.66 -3.76 -95.55
C ARG A 142 25.20 -3.11 -94.24
N ASN A 143 24.58 -1.94 -94.33
CA ASN A 143 24.02 -1.26 -93.16
C ASN A 143 22.85 -2.07 -92.58
N LEU A 144 21.99 -2.66 -93.41
CA LEU A 144 20.93 -3.57 -92.97
C LEU A 144 21.48 -4.83 -92.29
N GLU A 145 22.56 -5.43 -92.79
CA GLU A 145 23.21 -6.58 -92.14
C GLU A 145 23.71 -6.23 -90.73
N ALA A 146 24.27 -5.03 -90.55
CA ALA A 146 24.68 -4.51 -89.25
C ALA A 146 23.48 -4.20 -88.32
N GLU A 147 22.39 -3.59 -88.83
CA GLU A 147 21.15 -3.37 -88.07
C GLU A 147 20.53 -4.70 -87.60
N ILE A 148 20.48 -5.72 -88.45
CA ILE A 148 19.99 -7.07 -88.11
C ILE A 148 20.84 -7.68 -86.98
N LYS A 149 22.17 -7.68 -87.12
CA LYS A 149 23.07 -8.30 -86.14
C LYS A 149 23.00 -7.62 -84.77
N ALA A 150 22.80 -6.31 -84.74
CA ALA A 150 22.57 -5.57 -83.50
C ALA A 150 21.21 -5.92 -82.86
N ALA A 151 20.15 -6.08 -83.67
CA ALA A 151 18.83 -6.49 -83.21
C ALA A 151 18.81 -7.92 -82.65
N GLU A 152 19.50 -8.86 -83.29
CA GLU A 152 19.62 -10.26 -82.83
C GLU A 152 20.23 -10.35 -81.42
N GLU A 153 21.35 -9.67 -81.17
CA GLU A 153 22.00 -9.72 -79.85
C GLU A 153 21.20 -8.92 -78.80
N LYS A 154 20.55 -7.79 -79.16
CA LYS A 154 19.60 -7.07 -78.28
C LYS A 154 18.46 -7.99 -77.84
N LEU A 155 17.84 -8.70 -78.79
CA LEU A 155 16.72 -9.61 -78.56
C LEU A 155 17.15 -10.79 -77.67
N ARG A 156 18.27 -11.43 -78.00
CA ARG A 156 18.86 -12.54 -77.24
C ARG A 156 19.18 -12.16 -75.78
N LEU A 157 19.77 -10.99 -75.55
CA LEU A 157 20.08 -10.50 -74.20
C LEU A 157 18.80 -10.17 -73.40
N SER A 158 17.79 -9.58 -74.05
CA SER A 158 16.47 -9.34 -73.47
C SER A 158 15.79 -10.64 -73.01
N GLN A 159 15.76 -11.65 -73.89
CA GLN A 159 15.17 -12.95 -73.62
C GLN A 159 15.92 -13.72 -72.53
N ALA A 160 17.26 -13.71 -72.55
CA ALA A 160 18.08 -14.31 -71.51
C ALA A 160 17.85 -13.66 -70.13
N LEU A 161 17.67 -12.33 -70.08
CA LEU A 161 17.35 -11.62 -68.84
C LEU A 161 15.94 -11.99 -68.33
N ARG A 162 14.92 -12.02 -69.19
CA ARG A 162 13.56 -12.44 -68.82
C ARG A 162 13.51 -13.90 -68.32
N ALA A 163 14.20 -14.81 -69.00
CA ALA A 163 14.30 -16.21 -68.59
C ALA A 163 14.98 -16.35 -67.21
N LYS A 164 16.05 -15.58 -66.95
CA LYS A 164 16.71 -15.55 -65.64
C LYS A 164 15.78 -14.98 -64.55
N ILE A 165 14.97 -13.97 -64.86
CA ILE A 165 13.99 -13.41 -63.91
C ILE A 165 12.96 -14.47 -63.52
N GLU A 166 12.34 -15.16 -64.49
CA GLU A 166 11.35 -16.20 -64.18
C GLU A 166 11.95 -17.45 -63.50
N GLN A 167 13.22 -17.77 -63.77
CA GLN A 167 13.96 -18.76 -62.96
C GLN A 167 14.04 -18.30 -61.49
N LEU A 168 14.51 -17.07 -61.22
CA LEU A 168 14.63 -16.54 -59.86
C LEU A 168 13.27 -16.49 -59.14
N LYS A 169 12.18 -16.10 -59.82
CA LYS A 169 10.83 -16.17 -59.25
C LYS A 169 10.44 -17.60 -58.92
N THR A 170 10.73 -18.56 -59.79
CA THR A 170 10.39 -19.98 -59.59
C THR A 170 11.17 -20.59 -58.42
N GLU A 171 12.45 -20.25 -58.29
CA GLU A 171 13.26 -20.60 -57.11
C GLU A 171 12.66 -19.99 -55.83
N ALA A 172 12.32 -18.69 -55.83
CA ALA A 172 11.73 -18.03 -54.67
C ALA A 172 10.36 -18.62 -54.26
N ARG A 173 9.50 -18.98 -55.23
CA ARG A 173 8.24 -19.72 -55.00
C ARG A 173 8.51 -21.09 -54.36
N ALA A 174 9.53 -21.82 -54.83
CA ALA A 174 9.86 -23.15 -54.33
C ALA A 174 10.34 -23.12 -52.87
N GLU A 175 11.25 -22.21 -52.51
CA GLU A 175 11.71 -22.04 -51.12
C GLU A 175 10.56 -21.69 -50.15
N MET A 176 9.55 -20.95 -50.62
CA MET A 176 8.35 -20.61 -49.84
C MET A 176 7.35 -21.77 -49.69
N ALA A 177 7.49 -22.84 -50.48
CA ALA A 177 6.55 -23.96 -50.58
C ALA A 177 7.08 -25.29 -50.00
N LEU A 178 8.27 -25.27 -49.38
CA LEU A 178 8.83 -26.42 -48.66
C LEU A 178 8.00 -26.76 -47.40
N GLU A 179 8.18 -27.97 -46.88
CA GLU A 179 7.64 -28.36 -45.56
C GLU A 179 8.18 -27.48 -44.42
N PHE A 180 9.42 -27.00 -44.58
CA PHE A 180 10.07 -26.02 -43.70
C PHE A 180 10.59 -24.84 -44.55
N PRO A 181 9.76 -23.81 -44.85
CA PRO A 181 10.13 -22.72 -45.75
C PRO A 181 11.27 -21.84 -45.24
N ASP A 182 12.27 -21.59 -46.10
CA ASP A 182 13.32 -20.60 -45.85
C ASP A 182 12.91 -19.23 -46.41
N TYR A 183 12.12 -18.51 -45.61
CA TYR A 183 11.66 -17.17 -45.97
C TYR A 183 12.79 -16.13 -46.06
N GLU A 184 13.94 -16.33 -45.40
CA GLU A 184 15.08 -15.40 -45.51
C GLU A 184 15.79 -15.56 -46.86
N LYS A 185 15.99 -16.81 -47.29
CA LYS A 185 16.51 -17.14 -48.61
C LYS A 185 15.55 -16.72 -49.71
N ALA A 186 14.25 -16.99 -49.57
CA ALA A 186 13.23 -16.52 -50.51
C ALA A 186 13.21 -14.99 -50.61
N LEU A 187 13.23 -14.26 -49.48
CA LEU A 187 13.31 -12.79 -49.44
C LEU A 187 14.55 -12.27 -50.18
N LYS A 188 15.70 -12.94 -50.04
CA LYS A 188 16.95 -12.61 -50.74
C LYS A 188 16.87 -12.85 -52.26
N ILE A 189 16.03 -13.78 -52.73
CA ILE A 189 15.81 -14.03 -54.15
C ILE A 189 14.80 -13.03 -54.73
N TRP A 190 13.68 -12.75 -54.04
CA TRP A 190 12.74 -11.68 -54.43
C TRP A 190 13.43 -10.32 -54.53
N LYS A 191 14.33 -10.00 -53.59
CA LYS A 191 15.18 -8.79 -53.63
C LYS A 191 16.21 -8.77 -54.78
N GLN A 192 16.49 -9.90 -55.42
CA GLN A 192 17.27 -9.93 -56.66
C GLN A 192 16.38 -9.69 -57.88
N VAL A 193 15.16 -10.25 -57.92
CA VAL A 193 14.17 -9.93 -58.96
C VAL A 193 13.87 -8.43 -58.99
N LEU A 194 13.63 -7.81 -57.83
CA LEU A 194 13.37 -6.36 -57.71
C LEU A 194 14.57 -5.46 -58.07
N ARG A 195 15.80 -6.00 -58.14
CA ARG A 195 16.96 -5.26 -58.68
C ARG A 195 16.99 -5.26 -60.21
N TYR A 196 16.35 -6.23 -60.86
CA TYR A 196 16.21 -6.28 -62.31
C TYR A 196 14.92 -5.60 -62.79
N VAL A 197 13.82 -5.76 -62.05
CA VAL A 197 12.51 -5.16 -62.35
C VAL A 197 11.90 -4.58 -61.06
N PRO A 198 12.16 -3.30 -60.71
CA PRO A 198 11.74 -2.71 -59.43
C PRO A 198 10.21 -2.57 -59.23
N GLN A 199 9.41 -2.78 -60.28
CA GLN A 199 7.94 -2.71 -60.25
C GLN A 199 7.29 -4.08 -60.52
N ASP A 200 8.03 -5.19 -60.39
CA ASP A 200 7.46 -6.53 -60.52
C ASP A 200 6.51 -6.82 -59.35
N GLY A 201 5.20 -6.76 -59.63
CA GLY A 201 4.16 -6.86 -58.60
C GLY A 201 4.12 -8.20 -57.87
N GLU A 202 4.60 -9.28 -58.49
CA GLU A 202 4.75 -10.57 -57.81
C GLU A 202 5.89 -10.52 -56.80
N ALA A 203 7.06 -10.01 -57.19
CA ALA A 203 8.22 -9.93 -56.31
C ALA A 203 8.02 -8.97 -55.12
N ILE A 204 7.23 -7.90 -55.28
CA ILE A 204 6.82 -7.01 -54.18
C ILE A 204 5.96 -7.78 -53.15
N GLU A 205 4.95 -8.53 -53.60
CA GLU A 205 4.09 -9.31 -52.71
C GLU A 205 4.82 -10.54 -52.14
N GLY A 206 5.80 -11.09 -52.87
CA GLY A 206 6.72 -12.14 -52.42
C GLY A 206 7.63 -11.65 -51.28
N GLU A 207 8.29 -10.50 -51.45
CA GLU A 207 9.04 -9.82 -50.37
C GLU A 207 8.15 -9.60 -49.14
N ARG A 208 6.96 -9.02 -49.34
CA ARG A 208 6.01 -8.71 -48.26
C ARG A 208 5.58 -9.96 -47.48
N LYS A 209 5.27 -11.06 -48.17
CA LYS A 209 4.91 -12.35 -47.56
C LYS A 209 6.07 -12.94 -46.76
N CYS A 210 7.29 -12.93 -47.31
CA CYS A 210 8.47 -13.41 -46.60
C CYS A 210 8.75 -12.57 -45.35
N GLN A 211 8.71 -11.24 -45.46
CA GLN A 211 8.92 -10.33 -44.32
C GLN A 211 7.85 -10.55 -43.22
N PHE A 212 6.57 -10.68 -43.60
CA PHE A 212 5.50 -10.97 -42.63
C PHE A 212 5.68 -12.32 -41.92
N ALA A 213 6.14 -13.36 -42.64
CA ALA A 213 6.44 -14.65 -42.04
C ALA A 213 7.64 -14.60 -41.07
N ILE A 214 8.72 -13.91 -41.47
CA ILE A 214 9.90 -13.66 -40.62
C ILE A 214 9.52 -12.87 -39.37
N ASP A 215 8.79 -11.76 -39.51
CA ASP A 215 8.35 -10.91 -38.40
C ASP A 215 7.47 -11.68 -37.41
N ASN A 216 6.57 -12.53 -37.90
CA ASN A 216 5.71 -13.35 -37.04
C ASN A 216 6.48 -14.48 -36.36
N ARG A 217 7.46 -15.10 -37.03
CA ARG A 217 8.39 -16.05 -36.41
C ARG A 217 9.19 -15.38 -35.30
N ILE A 218 9.75 -14.19 -35.53
CA ILE A 218 10.49 -13.42 -34.52
C ILE A 218 9.60 -13.02 -33.34
N LYS A 219 8.33 -12.66 -33.56
CA LYS A 219 7.35 -12.44 -32.48
C LYS A 219 7.12 -13.71 -31.68
N PHE A 220 6.89 -14.84 -32.34
CA PHE A 220 6.64 -16.14 -31.69
C PHE A 220 7.84 -16.62 -30.87
N GLU A 221 9.06 -16.54 -31.42
CA GLU A 221 10.30 -16.88 -30.70
C GLU A 221 10.52 -15.97 -29.48
N LYS A 222 10.24 -14.67 -29.59
CA LYS A 222 10.28 -13.73 -28.44
C LYS A 222 9.22 -14.07 -27.39
N ILE A 223 7.97 -14.30 -27.79
CA ILE A 223 6.88 -14.72 -26.90
C ILE A 223 7.28 -16.00 -26.15
N ARG A 224 7.78 -17.02 -26.87
CA ARG A 224 8.24 -18.27 -26.28
C ARG A 224 9.37 -18.06 -25.26
N ALA A 225 10.35 -17.21 -25.58
CA ALA A 225 11.44 -16.89 -24.66
C ALA A 225 10.95 -16.17 -23.38
N TYR A 226 10.04 -15.20 -23.51
CA TYR A 226 9.40 -14.54 -22.36
C TYR A 226 8.56 -15.52 -21.53
N MET A 227 7.75 -16.39 -22.16
CA MET A 227 6.98 -17.43 -21.47
C MET A 227 7.88 -18.41 -20.70
N THR A 228 8.98 -18.87 -21.29
CA THR A 228 9.91 -19.80 -20.64
C THR A 228 10.61 -19.18 -19.42
N ARG A 229 11.06 -17.92 -19.50
CA ARG A 229 11.64 -17.22 -18.34
C ARG A 229 10.59 -16.85 -17.28
N GLY A 230 9.38 -16.48 -17.72
CA GLY A 230 8.26 -16.22 -16.83
C GLY A 230 7.88 -17.45 -15.99
N ALA A 231 7.86 -18.63 -16.60
CA ALA A 231 7.63 -19.91 -15.92
C ALA A 231 8.77 -20.25 -14.93
N ASP A 232 10.03 -20.16 -15.35
CA ASP A 232 11.19 -20.42 -14.46
C ASP A 232 11.21 -19.49 -13.23
N PHE A 233 10.93 -18.19 -13.40
CA PHE A 233 10.76 -17.27 -12.26
C PHE A 233 9.50 -17.59 -11.42
N PHE A 234 8.41 -18.08 -12.01
CA PHE A 234 7.20 -18.46 -11.29
C PHE A 234 7.45 -19.68 -10.39
N ASP A 235 8.11 -20.71 -10.91
CA ASP A 235 8.44 -21.95 -10.19
C ASP A 235 9.43 -21.68 -9.04
N ARG A 236 10.37 -20.74 -9.23
CA ARG A 236 11.27 -20.21 -8.19
C ARG A 236 10.58 -19.31 -7.16
N LYS A 237 9.30 -18.95 -7.38
CA LYS A 237 8.50 -18.01 -6.57
C LYS A 237 9.02 -16.56 -6.60
N GLU A 238 9.80 -16.23 -7.64
CA GLU A 238 10.31 -14.89 -7.96
C GLU A 238 9.23 -14.07 -8.70
N TYR A 239 8.02 -14.00 -8.10
CA TYR A 239 6.79 -13.58 -8.78
C TYR A 239 6.85 -12.18 -9.41
N ASN A 240 7.64 -11.25 -8.88
CA ASN A 240 7.82 -9.92 -9.47
C ASN A 240 8.59 -9.97 -10.81
N GLN A 241 9.56 -10.87 -10.96
CA GLN A 241 10.28 -11.09 -12.21
C GLN A 241 9.43 -11.87 -13.20
N ALA A 242 8.72 -12.91 -12.74
CA ALA A 242 7.72 -13.61 -13.54
C ALA A 242 6.68 -12.64 -14.13
N LYS A 243 6.15 -11.73 -13.29
CA LYS A 243 5.23 -10.65 -13.70
C LYS A 243 5.81 -9.76 -14.79
N ALA A 244 7.10 -9.41 -14.71
CA ALA A 244 7.77 -8.59 -15.73
C ALA A 244 7.88 -9.33 -17.08
N GLU A 245 8.25 -10.61 -17.05
CA GLU A 245 8.38 -11.44 -18.26
C GLU A 245 7.04 -11.69 -18.95
N PHE A 246 5.98 -12.04 -18.21
CA PHE A 246 4.64 -12.22 -18.79
C PHE A 246 4.03 -10.90 -19.31
N ASN A 247 4.31 -9.75 -18.67
CA ASN A 247 3.99 -8.44 -19.27
C ASN A 247 4.85 -8.13 -20.52
N GLY A 248 6.01 -8.78 -20.68
CA GLY A 248 6.78 -8.79 -21.93
C GLY A 248 6.03 -9.47 -23.07
N VAL A 249 5.35 -10.59 -22.80
CA VAL A 249 4.47 -11.26 -23.77
C VAL A 249 3.32 -10.35 -24.19
N LEU A 250 2.61 -9.73 -23.24
CA LEU A 250 1.45 -8.88 -23.53
C LEU A 250 1.76 -7.59 -24.29
N LYS A 251 3.04 -7.18 -24.35
CA LYS A 251 3.50 -6.09 -25.24
C LYS A 251 3.64 -6.52 -26.70
N ILE A 252 3.68 -7.83 -26.99
CA ILE A 252 3.79 -8.40 -28.33
C ILE A 252 2.43 -8.94 -28.79
N ASP A 253 1.74 -9.67 -27.92
CA ASP A 253 0.35 -10.12 -28.09
C ASP A 253 -0.49 -9.77 -26.85
N PRO A 254 -1.24 -8.66 -26.86
CA PRO A 254 -2.11 -8.26 -25.75
C PRO A 254 -3.26 -9.24 -25.41
N LYS A 255 -3.47 -10.31 -26.20
CA LYS A 255 -4.50 -11.33 -25.98
C LYS A 255 -3.93 -12.71 -25.66
N HIS A 256 -2.62 -12.82 -25.37
CA HIS A 256 -1.96 -14.09 -25.11
C HIS A 256 -2.47 -14.76 -23.83
N ARG A 257 -3.41 -15.71 -23.99
CA ARG A 257 -4.18 -16.32 -22.88
C ARG A 257 -3.30 -16.85 -21.75
N GLU A 258 -2.31 -17.69 -22.05
CA GLU A 258 -1.47 -18.29 -21.00
C GLU A 258 -0.74 -17.23 -20.15
N ALA A 259 -0.36 -16.09 -20.75
CA ALA A 259 0.31 -15.02 -20.03
C ALA A 259 -0.66 -14.27 -19.10
N LEU A 260 -1.93 -14.13 -19.48
CA LEU A 260 -2.99 -13.63 -18.62
C LEU A 260 -3.27 -14.61 -17.46
N ASP A 261 -3.44 -15.90 -17.77
CA ASP A 261 -3.69 -16.97 -16.79
C ASP A 261 -2.54 -17.12 -15.76
N TYR A 262 -1.29 -16.80 -16.13
CA TYR A 262 -0.16 -16.72 -15.19
C TYR A 262 -0.15 -15.40 -14.39
N LEU A 263 -0.46 -14.27 -15.03
CA LEU A 263 -0.50 -12.96 -14.36
C LEU A 263 -1.62 -12.87 -13.31
N GLU A 264 -2.77 -13.49 -13.55
CA GLU A 264 -3.86 -13.62 -12.58
C GLU A 264 -3.39 -14.33 -11.31
N LYS A 265 -2.87 -15.56 -11.42
CA LYS A 265 -2.29 -16.34 -10.30
C LYS A 265 -1.17 -15.60 -9.57
N ILE A 266 -0.32 -14.89 -10.30
CA ILE A 266 0.74 -14.06 -9.71
C ILE A 266 0.15 -12.91 -8.89
N ASN A 267 -0.91 -12.26 -9.37
CA ASN A 267 -1.59 -11.20 -8.62
C ASN A 267 -2.25 -11.75 -7.36
N GLU A 268 -2.97 -12.87 -7.45
CA GLU A 268 -3.58 -13.56 -6.30
C GLU A 268 -2.54 -13.88 -5.21
N ILE A 269 -1.40 -14.48 -5.58
CA ILE A 269 -0.34 -14.86 -4.63
C ILE A 269 0.35 -13.62 -4.03
N ILE A 270 0.52 -12.54 -4.80
CA ILE A 270 1.07 -11.27 -4.29
C ILE A 270 0.09 -10.60 -3.33
N GLU A 271 -1.21 -10.62 -3.62
CA GLU A 271 -2.25 -10.06 -2.76
C GLU A 271 -2.44 -10.88 -1.48
N GLU A 272 -2.48 -12.21 -1.55
CA GLU A 272 -2.51 -13.08 -0.38
C GLU A 272 -1.30 -12.84 0.52
N LYS A 273 -0.09 -12.75 -0.06
CA LYS A 273 1.15 -12.46 0.68
C LYS A 273 1.13 -11.07 1.32
N LEU A 274 0.55 -10.07 0.65
CA LEU A 274 0.38 -8.72 1.20
C LEU A 274 -0.63 -8.72 2.37
N LEU A 275 -1.78 -9.36 2.20
CA LEU A 275 -2.81 -9.52 3.24
C LEU A 275 -2.29 -10.30 4.45
N TYR A 276 -1.49 -11.35 4.24
CA TYR A 276 -0.82 -12.09 5.31
C TYR A 276 0.18 -11.20 6.06
N SER A 277 1.01 -10.43 5.34
CA SER A 277 1.96 -9.48 5.93
C SER A 277 1.24 -8.40 6.77
N GLN A 278 0.12 -7.86 6.29
CA GLN A 278 -0.72 -6.91 7.03
C GLN A 278 -1.29 -7.54 8.31
N ARG A 279 -1.83 -8.77 8.25
CA ARG A 279 -2.30 -9.50 9.45
C ARG A 279 -1.15 -9.78 10.42
N GLN A 280 0.06 -10.07 9.93
CA GLN A 280 1.24 -10.29 10.75
C GLN A 280 1.69 -9.02 11.48
N GLN A 281 1.64 -7.86 10.82
CA GLN A 281 1.89 -6.57 11.46
C GLN A 281 0.82 -6.26 12.53
N GLN A 282 -0.47 -6.39 12.21
CA GLN A 282 -1.55 -6.17 13.17
C GLN A 282 -1.47 -7.14 14.37
N ALA A 283 -1.02 -8.37 14.15
CA ALA A 283 -0.82 -9.36 15.20
C ALA A 283 0.38 -9.00 16.11
N GLU A 284 1.46 -8.42 15.56
CA GLU A 284 2.59 -7.87 16.31
C GLU A 284 2.16 -6.66 17.16
N GLU A 285 1.48 -5.67 16.56
CA GLU A 285 1.00 -4.47 17.25
C GLU A 285 0.08 -4.85 18.43
N SER A 286 -0.84 -5.79 18.20
CA SER A 286 -1.70 -6.36 19.25
C SER A 286 -0.87 -7.06 20.33
N TYR A 287 0.07 -7.93 19.94
CA TYR A 287 0.93 -8.68 20.87
C TYR A 287 1.80 -7.78 21.76
N GLN A 288 2.42 -6.74 21.20
CA GLN A 288 3.23 -5.77 21.95
C GLN A 288 2.36 -4.91 22.88
N SER A 289 1.17 -4.51 22.45
CA SER A 289 0.16 -3.89 23.33
C SER A 289 -0.21 -4.85 24.47
N GLY A 290 -0.34 -6.16 24.20
CA GLY A 290 -0.64 -7.18 25.20
C GLY A 290 0.44 -7.30 26.27
N ILE A 291 1.71 -7.35 25.87
CA ILE A 291 2.86 -7.33 26.80
C ILE A 291 2.85 -6.03 27.63
N ASN A 292 2.69 -4.88 26.99
CA ASN A 292 2.66 -3.60 27.68
C ASN A 292 1.52 -3.52 28.70
N ASN A 293 0.32 -3.99 28.35
CA ASN A 293 -0.82 -4.04 29.24
C ASN A 293 -0.59 -5.03 30.41
N LEU A 294 0.01 -6.20 30.15
CA LEU A 294 0.35 -7.18 31.19
C LEU A 294 1.37 -6.60 32.20
N ASN A 295 2.42 -5.94 31.71
CA ASN A 295 3.43 -5.28 32.54
C ASN A 295 2.86 -4.13 33.39
N ASN A 296 1.75 -3.53 32.94
CA ASN A 296 1.01 -2.49 33.67
C ASN A 296 -0.15 -3.05 34.52
N TYR A 297 -0.25 -4.36 34.72
CA TYR A 297 -1.35 -5.03 35.45
C TYR A 297 -2.76 -4.80 34.86
N ARG A 298 -2.84 -4.36 33.59
CA ARG A 298 -4.10 -4.19 32.82
C ARG A 298 -4.50 -5.53 32.19
N PHE A 299 -4.91 -6.46 33.05
CA PHE A 299 -5.11 -7.88 32.69
C PHE A 299 -6.20 -8.12 31.64
N ASP A 300 -7.26 -7.31 31.61
CA ASP A 300 -8.35 -7.47 30.64
C ASP A 300 -7.93 -6.96 29.26
N GLU A 301 -7.28 -5.80 29.22
CA GLU A 301 -6.70 -5.26 28.00
C GLU A 301 -5.60 -6.17 27.44
N ALA A 302 -4.75 -6.74 28.30
CA ALA A 302 -3.73 -7.72 27.91
C ALA A 302 -4.36 -8.99 27.33
N GLN A 303 -5.41 -9.51 27.96
CA GLN A 303 -6.15 -10.66 27.45
C GLN A 303 -6.75 -10.38 26.07
N GLN A 304 -7.45 -9.24 25.90
CA GLN A 304 -8.05 -8.87 24.62
C GLN A 304 -7.02 -8.66 23.51
N ASP A 305 -5.81 -8.19 23.83
CA ASP A 305 -4.70 -8.06 22.88
C ASP A 305 -4.19 -9.41 22.38
N PHE A 306 -3.91 -10.34 23.31
CA PHE A 306 -3.44 -11.68 22.92
C PHE A 306 -4.56 -12.48 22.22
N GLU A 307 -5.82 -12.34 22.64
CA GLU A 307 -6.97 -12.94 21.93
C GLU A 307 -7.14 -12.33 20.52
N THR A 308 -6.86 -11.03 20.32
CA THR A 308 -6.88 -10.39 18.98
C THR A 308 -5.70 -10.83 18.11
N SER A 309 -4.50 -10.92 18.68
CA SER A 309 -3.29 -11.41 17.99
C SER A 309 -3.48 -12.84 17.48
N LEU A 310 -4.06 -13.72 18.31
CA LEU A 310 -4.40 -15.10 17.92
C LEU A 310 -5.60 -15.20 16.96
N ALA A 311 -6.51 -14.23 16.95
CA ALA A 311 -7.59 -14.17 15.95
C ALA A 311 -7.07 -13.78 14.55
N LEU A 312 -5.97 -13.03 14.47
CA LEU A 312 -5.27 -12.68 13.23
C LEU A 312 -4.37 -13.81 12.72
N ILE A 313 -3.56 -14.40 13.62
CA ILE A 313 -2.68 -15.54 13.34
C ILE A 313 -2.80 -16.55 14.48
N LYS A 314 -3.44 -17.70 14.19
CA LYS A 314 -3.87 -18.71 15.18
C LYS A 314 -2.80 -19.17 16.18
N ASP A 315 -1.55 -19.26 15.74
CA ASP A 315 -0.42 -19.74 16.53
C ASP A 315 0.72 -18.69 16.53
N TYR A 316 0.39 -17.49 17.03
CA TYR A 316 1.31 -16.35 17.08
C TYR A 316 2.12 -16.29 18.39
N LYS A 317 3.43 -16.58 18.29
CA LYS A 317 4.41 -16.53 19.40
C LYS A 317 3.92 -17.31 20.63
N ASP A 318 4.19 -16.80 21.83
CA ASP A 318 3.76 -17.38 23.12
C ASP A 318 2.41 -16.80 23.63
N ALA A 319 1.68 -16.04 22.79
CA ALA A 319 0.47 -15.32 23.21
C ALA A 319 -0.59 -16.23 23.87
N LYS A 320 -0.69 -17.48 23.41
CA LYS A 320 -1.54 -18.54 23.95
C LYS A 320 -1.13 -18.98 25.37
N GLU A 321 0.17 -19.03 25.64
CA GLU A 321 0.68 -19.31 26.99
C GLU A 321 0.45 -18.12 27.92
N ARG A 322 0.69 -16.89 27.43
CA ARG A 322 0.40 -15.65 28.18
C ARG A 322 -1.07 -15.56 28.59
N LEU A 323 -1.99 -15.94 27.70
CA LEU A 323 -3.43 -16.03 28.02
C LEU A 323 -3.73 -17.02 29.14
N ASN A 324 -3.20 -18.24 29.08
CA ASN A 324 -3.39 -19.25 30.13
C ASN A 324 -2.84 -18.76 31.49
N ASN A 325 -1.75 -17.99 31.48
CA ASN A 325 -1.11 -17.46 32.68
C ASN A 325 -1.77 -16.18 33.24
N ILE A 326 -2.54 -15.42 32.45
CA ILE A 326 -3.14 -14.15 32.89
C ILE A 326 -4.04 -14.31 34.11
N ASP A 327 -4.91 -15.31 34.17
CA ASP A 327 -5.82 -15.48 35.31
C ASP A 327 -5.10 -15.86 36.61
N ARG A 328 -3.93 -16.50 36.51
CA ARG A 328 -3.06 -16.75 37.66
C ARG A 328 -2.40 -15.46 38.13
N LEU A 329 -1.78 -14.71 37.22
CA LEU A 329 -1.10 -13.44 37.52
C LEU A 329 -2.08 -12.40 38.11
N ARG A 330 -3.29 -12.33 37.57
CA ARG A 330 -4.42 -11.54 38.07
C ARG A 330 -4.75 -11.89 39.52
N LYS A 331 -4.92 -13.19 39.85
CA LYS A 331 -5.21 -13.65 41.22
C LYS A 331 -4.05 -13.38 42.19
N GLU A 332 -2.81 -13.52 41.75
CA GLU A 332 -1.62 -13.22 42.56
C GLU A 332 -1.48 -11.70 42.83
N TYR A 333 -1.79 -10.86 41.84
CA TYR A 333 -1.84 -9.39 41.99
C TYR A 333 -2.96 -8.94 42.92
N ASP A 334 -4.20 -9.41 42.69
CA ASP A 334 -5.36 -9.14 43.54
C ASP A 334 -5.08 -9.50 45.00
N LYS A 335 -4.48 -10.67 45.25
CA LYS A 335 -4.08 -11.11 46.60
C LYS A 335 -3.06 -10.16 47.22
N ARG A 336 -2.09 -9.67 46.44
CA ARG A 336 -1.05 -8.71 46.88
C ARG A 336 -1.66 -7.36 47.25
N GLU A 337 -2.51 -6.78 46.40
CA GLU A 337 -3.14 -5.48 46.67
C GLU A 337 -4.19 -5.55 47.79
N ARG A 338 -4.95 -6.67 47.92
CA ARG A 338 -5.80 -6.91 49.10
C ARG A 338 -4.98 -6.96 50.39
N ALA A 339 -3.82 -7.63 50.39
CA ALA A 339 -2.92 -7.67 51.55
C ALA A 339 -2.31 -6.31 51.88
N ARG A 340 -1.89 -5.55 50.87
CA ARG A 340 -1.37 -4.17 51.01
C ARG A 340 -2.42 -3.22 51.58
N ARG A 341 -3.64 -3.26 51.05
CA ARG A 341 -4.79 -2.48 51.55
C ARG A 341 -5.12 -2.83 53.00
N LEU A 342 -5.11 -4.11 53.36
CA LEU A 342 -5.27 -4.57 54.74
C LEU A 342 -4.15 -4.04 55.66
N GLN A 343 -2.89 -4.11 55.23
CA GLN A 343 -1.76 -3.54 55.98
C GLN A 343 -1.97 -2.04 56.24
N GLN A 344 -2.36 -1.27 55.23
CA GLN A 344 -2.62 0.17 55.35
C GLN A 344 -3.81 0.49 56.28
N ILE A 345 -4.89 -0.28 56.21
CA ILE A 345 -6.05 -0.16 57.12
C ILE A 345 -5.61 -0.40 58.57
N ASN A 346 -4.90 -1.51 58.82
CA ASN A 346 -4.43 -1.88 60.15
C ASN A 346 -3.48 -0.82 60.72
N GLN A 347 -2.54 -0.34 59.90
CA GLN A 347 -1.60 0.72 60.27
C GLN A 347 -2.33 2.02 60.60
N LYS A 348 -3.20 2.53 59.71
CA LYS A 348 -3.90 3.80 59.93
C LYS A 348 -4.89 3.74 61.10
N PHE A 349 -5.56 2.61 61.32
CA PHE A 349 -6.39 2.43 62.51
C PHE A 349 -5.55 2.41 63.79
N GLN A 350 -4.41 1.71 63.81
CA GLN A 350 -3.49 1.72 64.95
C GLN A 350 -2.91 3.11 65.22
N GLU A 351 -2.46 3.84 64.20
CA GLU A 351 -2.00 5.23 64.33
C GLU A 351 -3.09 6.12 64.93
N GLY A 352 -4.34 6.00 64.47
CA GLY A 352 -5.47 6.75 65.01
C GLY A 352 -5.78 6.44 66.48
N ILE A 353 -5.77 5.16 66.86
CA ILE A 353 -5.96 4.75 68.27
C ILE A 353 -4.82 5.26 69.17
N MET A 354 -3.57 5.22 68.68
CA MET A 354 -2.40 5.72 69.44
C MET A 354 -2.44 7.25 69.58
N ALA A 355 -2.77 8.00 68.53
CA ALA A 355 -2.94 9.45 68.59
C ALA A 355 -4.11 9.85 69.52
N TYR A 356 -5.23 9.13 69.47
CA TYR A 356 -6.39 9.35 70.33
C TYR A 356 -6.06 9.15 71.81
N THR A 357 -5.40 8.05 72.18
CA THR A 357 -5.02 7.80 73.60
C THR A 357 -3.93 8.75 74.10
N GLN A 358 -3.16 9.36 73.20
CA GLN A 358 -2.16 10.39 73.51
C GLN A 358 -2.71 11.82 73.40
N GLY A 359 -4.03 12.00 73.28
CA GLY A 359 -4.70 13.31 73.26
C GLY A 359 -4.52 14.11 71.97
N ARG A 360 -3.82 13.58 70.95
CA ARG A 360 -3.56 14.26 69.67
C ARG A 360 -4.72 14.01 68.71
N TYR A 361 -5.87 14.57 69.06
CA TYR A 361 -7.15 14.28 68.39
C TYR A 361 -7.19 14.69 66.92
N LYS A 362 -6.45 15.73 66.50
CA LYS A 362 -6.33 16.14 65.09
C LYS A 362 -5.69 15.02 64.23
N GLU A 363 -4.53 14.49 64.63
CA GLU A 363 -3.90 13.31 64.00
C GLU A 363 -4.82 12.07 64.01
N ALA A 364 -5.53 11.84 65.11
CA ALA A 364 -6.43 10.70 65.25
C ALA A 364 -7.58 10.76 64.23
N ILE A 365 -8.18 11.94 64.04
CA ILE A 365 -9.23 12.19 63.04
C ILE A 365 -8.74 11.86 61.64
N ASP A 366 -7.56 12.35 61.24
CA ASP A 366 -7.00 12.10 59.90
C ASP A 366 -6.72 10.61 59.66
N ALA A 367 -6.16 9.93 60.67
CA ALA A 367 -5.88 8.50 60.60
C ALA A 367 -7.16 7.64 60.50
N PHE A 368 -8.23 7.99 61.22
CA PHE A 368 -9.53 7.31 61.07
C PHE A 368 -10.23 7.66 59.74
N VAL A 369 -10.16 8.89 59.25
CA VAL A 369 -10.66 9.27 57.91
C VAL A 369 -9.95 8.47 56.82
N MET A 370 -8.62 8.31 56.90
CA MET A 370 -7.86 7.46 55.99
C MET A 370 -8.22 5.97 56.13
N THR A 371 -8.53 5.51 57.35
CA THR A 371 -9.03 4.15 57.56
C THR A 371 -10.38 3.93 56.88
N ILE A 372 -11.29 4.90 56.95
CA ILE A 372 -12.62 4.83 56.31
C ILE A 372 -12.55 4.97 54.78
N SER A 373 -11.58 5.72 54.25
CA SER A 373 -11.38 5.80 52.78
C SER A 373 -10.93 4.44 52.21
N LEU A 374 -10.11 3.70 52.97
CA LEU A 374 -9.63 2.35 52.63
C LEU A 374 -10.65 1.24 52.94
N ASP A 375 -11.43 1.33 54.01
CA ASP A 375 -12.57 0.46 54.33
C ASP A 375 -13.80 1.26 54.76
N LYS A 376 -14.68 1.55 53.78
CA LYS A 376 -15.93 2.31 53.96
C LYS A 376 -16.95 1.61 54.89
N LYS A 377 -16.74 0.34 55.22
CA LYS A 377 -17.58 -0.48 56.13
C LYS A 377 -16.89 -0.72 57.49
N ASN A 378 -15.84 0.04 57.80
CA ASN A 378 -15.15 -0.02 59.09
C ASN A 378 -15.91 0.81 60.13
N GLU A 379 -16.94 0.22 60.75
CA GLU A 379 -17.79 0.94 61.72
C GLU A 379 -17.01 1.42 62.95
N HIS A 380 -16.02 0.64 63.43
CA HIS A 380 -15.13 1.07 64.51
C HIS A 380 -14.31 2.33 64.15
N ALA A 381 -13.84 2.47 62.91
CA ALA A 381 -13.16 3.69 62.49
C ALA A 381 -14.10 4.90 62.49
N LYS A 382 -15.38 4.74 62.15
CA LYS A 382 -16.39 5.80 62.25
C LYS A 382 -16.70 6.17 63.71
N GLU A 383 -16.80 5.16 64.57
CA GLU A 383 -17.03 5.33 66.02
C GLU A 383 -15.88 6.11 66.68
N TYR A 384 -14.64 5.68 66.47
CA TYR A 384 -13.47 6.37 67.02
C TYR A 384 -13.21 7.74 66.36
N LEU A 385 -13.56 7.93 65.08
CA LEU A 385 -13.59 9.26 64.45
C LEU A 385 -14.56 10.20 65.18
N GLN A 386 -15.76 9.74 65.54
CA GLN A 386 -16.71 10.57 66.28
C GLN A 386 -16.20 10.87 67.70
N ARG A 387 -15.72 9.85 68.42
CA ARG A 387 -15.09 10.02 69.74
C ARG A 387 -13.93 11.04 69.71
N ALA A 388 -13.08 10.99 68.67
CA ALA A 388 -11.97 11.93 68.48
C ALA A 388 -12.44 13.36 68.18
N ARG A 389 -13.52 13.52 67.39
CA ARG A 389 -14.13 14.85 67.13
C ARG A 389 -14.75 15.46 68.37
N ASP A 390 -15.48 14.68 69.17
CA ASP A 390 -16.06 15.18 70.42
C ASP A 390 -14.98 15.50 71.47
N ALA A 391 -13.93 14.70 71.56
CA ALA A 391 -12.78 14.99 72.43
C ALA A 391 -12.02 16.25 71.98
N LEU A 392 -11.80 16.44 70.67
CA LEU A 392 -11.20 17.64 70.12
C LEU A 392 -12.04 18.89 70.42
N ARG A 393 -13.34 18.83 70.17
CA ARG A 393 -14.29 19.92 70.46
C ARG A 393 -14.26 20.34 71.93
N ILE A 394 -14.09 19.40 72.86
CA ILE A 394 -13.94 19.70 74.29
C ILE A 394 -12.60 20.42 74.57
N VAL A 395 -11.50 20.03 73.92
CA VAL A 395 -10.21 20.74 74.07
C VAL A 395 -10.28 22.16 73.53
N GLU A 396 -10.86 22.35 72.34
CA GLU A 396 -10.99 23.66 71.70
C GLU A 396 -11.99 24.58 72.44
N GLU A 397 -12.95 24.02 73.19
CA GLU A 397 -13.84 24.75 74.10
C GLU A 397 -13.18 25.08 75.45
N GLU A 398 -12.27 24.24 75.94
CA GLU A 398 -11.53 24.45 77.19
C GLU A 398 -10.33 25.40 77.03
N SER A 399 -9.77 25.51 75.82
CA SER A 399 -8.64 26.37 75.47
C SER A 399 -8.66 26.73 73.99
N VAL A 400 -8.73 28.03 73.68
CA VAL A 400 -8.76 28.58 72.31
C VAL A 400 -7.32 28.82 71.85
N ASP A 401 -6.84 28.02 70.90
CA ASP A 401 -5.47 28.11 70.35
C ASP A 401 -5.36 29.13 69.19
N GLU A 402 -4.12 29.49 68.82
CA GLU A 402 -3.78 30.51 67.80
C GLU A 402 -4.40 30.27 66.41
N ASN A 403 -4.76 29.02 66.09
CA ASN A 403 -5.36 28.66 64.81
C ASN A 403 -6.90 28.79 64.82
N SER A 404 -7.50 29.18 65.96
CA SER A 404 -8.94 29.38 66.08
C SER A 404 -9.38 30.72 65.48
N PRO A 405 -10.45 30.79 64.68
CA PRO A 405 -11.03 32.05 64.18
C PRO A 405 -11.48 33.03 65.29
N TYR A 406 -11.54 32.57 66.54
CA TYR A 406 -11.89 33.38 67.70
C TYR A 406 -10.67 33.85 68.51
N TYR A 407 -9.44 33.45 68.13
CA TYR A 407 -8.24 33.66 68.94
C TYR A 407 -8.02 35.13 69.29
N ASP A 408 -8.01 36.04 68.30
CA ASP A 408 -7.74 37.47 68.54
C ASP A 408 -8.76 38.11 69.50
N VAL A 409 -10.04 37.73 69.38
CA VAL A 409 -11.13 38.22 70.25
C VAL A 409 -10.94 37.72 71.69
N ILE A 410 -10.64 36.43 71.85
CA ILE A 410 -10.45 35.81 73.16
C ILE A 410 -9.14 36.26 73.81
N ASN A 411 -8.04 36.37 73.06
CA ASN A 411 -6.75 36.88 73.51
C ASN A 411 -6.85 38.36 73.92
N SER A 412 -7.54 39.20 73.14
CA SER A 412 -7.83 40.60 73.51
C SER A 412 -8.60 40.69 74.84
N LEU A 413 -9.61 39.82 75.05
CA LEU A 413 -10.33 39.73 76.33
C LEU A 413 -9.45 39.19 77.48
N ILE A 414 -8.55 38.23 77.22
CA ILE A 414 -7.57 37.73 78.21
C ILE A 414 -6.60 38.84 78.63
N VAL A 415 -6.00 39.57 77.68
CA VAL A 415 -5.06 40.66 77.95
C VAL A 415 -5.76 41.82 78.67
N SER A 416 -6.96 42.21 78.23
CA SER A 416 -7.77 43.23 78.88
C SER A 416 -8.18 42.83 80.31
N GLY A 417 -8.66 41.60 80.48
CA GLY A 417 -9.04 41.04 81.78
C GLY A 417 -7.88 40.99 82.76
N ASN A 418 -6.71 40.50 82.33
CA ASN A 418 -5.48 40.49 83.12
C ASN A 418 -5.02 41.91 83.49
N SER A 419 -5.00 42.84 82.53
CA SER A 419 -4.61 44.24 82.76
C SER A 419 -5.49 44.91 83.82
N LEU A 420 -6.80 44.64 83.81
CA LEU A 420 -7.75 45.14 84.82
C LEU A 420 -7.54 44.43 86.17
N TYR A 421 -7.32 43.11 86.17
CA TYR A 421 -7.08 42.33 87.39
C TYR A 421 -5.87 42.84 88.18
N PHE A 422 -4.72 43.01 87.51
CA PHE A 422 -3.48 43.47 88.16
C PHE A 422 -3.49 44.95 88.55
N ARG A 423 -4.47 45.74 88.10
CA ARG A 423 -4.71 47.12 88.56
C ARG A 423 -5.66 47.23 89.75
N GLY A 424 -6.34 46.14 90.13
CA GLY A 424 -7.38 46.16 91.16
C GLY A 424 -8.80 46.42 90.61
N ASP A 425 -8.97 46.55 89.30
CA ASP A 425 -10.26 46.79 88.63
C ASP A 425 -11.09 45.49 88.52
N TYR A 426 -11.22 44.73 89.62
CA TYR A 426 -11.70 43.35 89.63
C TYR A 426 -13.10 43.16 89.03
N SER A 427 -14.01 44.13 89.22
CA SER A 427 -15.36 44.08 88.64
C SER A 427 -15.36 44.23 87.11
N GLU A 428 -14.53 45.13 86.56
CA GLU A 428 -14.38 45.27 85.11
C GLU A 428 -13.58 44.11 84.50
N SER A 429 -12.58 43.59 85.22
CA SER A 429 -11.87 42.36 84.87
C SER A 429 -12.85 41.19 84.71
N ARG A 430 -13.71 40.96 85.72
CA ARG A 430 -14.76 39.94 85.72
C ARG A 430 -15.64 39.97 84.47
N LYS A 431 -16.02 41.17 84.00
CA LYS A 431 -16.83 41.34 82.77
C LYS A 431 -16.10 40.88 81.51
N LYS A 432 -14.77 40.98 81.43
CA LYS A 432 -14.00 40.45 80.28
C LYS A 432 -14.00 38.92 80.27
N TRP A 433 -13.81 38.30 81.44
CA TRP A 433 -13.85 36.83 81.59
C TRP A 433 -15.25 36.26 81.35
N ASP A 434 -16.30 36.94 81.80
CA ASP A 434 -17.71 36.61 81.50
C ASP A 434 -18.00 36.69 79.99
N GLY A 435 -17.42 37.68 79.29
CA GLY A 435 -17.45 37.76 77.83
C GLY A 435 -16.83 36.54 77.12
N ILE A 436 -15.74 35.97 77.67
CA ILE A 436 -15.14 34.72 77.17
C ILE A 436 -16.07 33.54 77.44
N LEU A 437 -16.65 33.41 78.64
CA LEU A 437 -17.53 32.28 78.97
C LEU A 437 -18.86 32.27 78.19
N LYS A 438 -19.33 33.43 77.72
CA LYS A 438 -20.48 33.52 76.80
C LYS A 438 -20.22 32.89 75.43
N LEU A 439 -18.96 32.84 74.99
CA LEU A 439 -18.55 32.23 73.73
C LEU A 439 -18.02 30.79 73.94
N PHE A 440 -17.29 30.56 75.03
CA PHE A 440 -16.64 29.30 75.37
C PHE A 440 -16.93 28.91 76.83
N PRO A 441 -18.10 28.30 77.12
CA PRO A 441 -18.56 28.07 78.49
C PRO A 441 -17.63 27.21 79.36
N LYS A 442 -16.77 26.38 78.76
CA LYS A 442 -15.77 25.55 79.47
C LYS A 442 -14.36 26.14 79.52
N ASN A 443 -14.12 27.35 78.99
CA ASN A 443 -12.78 27.94 78.93
C ASN A 443 -12.11 28.00 80.31
N LYS A 444 -10.95 27.35 80.43
CA LYS A 444 -10.23 27.17 81.71
C LYS A 444 -9.82 28.51 82.34
N ILE A 445 -9.20 29.38 81.53
CA ILE A 445 -8.63 30.65 81.98
C ILE A 445 -9.74 31.55 82.51
N ALA A 446 -10.82 31.73 81.74
CA ALA A 446 -11.92 32.60 82.15
C ALA A 446 -12.68 32.07 83.38
N ARG A 447 -12.85 30.74 83.53
CA ARG A 447 -13.42 30.16 84.76
C ARG A 447 -12.54 30.43 85.98
N GLU A 448 -11.24 30.20 85.87
CA GLU A 448 -10.28 30.46 86.95
C GLU A 448 -10.25 31.95 87.33
N TYR A 449 -10.19 32.86 86.36
CA TYR A 449 -10.10 34.29 86.64
C TYR A 449 -11.42 34.92 87.10
N ILE A 450 -12.61 34.40 86.75
CA ILE A 450 -13.85 34.84 87.43
C ILE A 450 -13.79 34.54 88.92
N ILE A 451 -13.37 33.33 89.31
CA ILE A 451 -13.29 32.95 90.73
C ILE A 451 -12.26 33.82 91.47
N LYS A 452 -11.11 34.13 90.84
CA LYS A 452 -10.14 35.10 91.38
C LYS A 452 -10.74 36.51 91.51
N CYS A 453 -11.52 36.98 90.54
CA CYS A 453 -12.20 38.28 90.63
C CYS A 453 -13.24 38.31 91.75
N ASP A 454 -14.10 37.29 91.86
CA ASP A 454 -15.13 37.17 92.90
C ASP A 454 -14.53 37.36 94.31
N LEU A 455 -13.39 36.70 94.58
CA LEU A 455 -12.69 36.76 95.86
C LEU A 455 -12.04 38.12 96.17
N MET A 456 -11.52 38.80 95.15
CA MET A 456 -10.90 40.12 95.32
C MET A 456 -11.93 41.25 95.38
N ILE A 457 -13.16 41.02 94.89
CA ILE A 457 -14.30 41.95 95.03
C ILE A 457 -14.85 41.94 96.46
N ASN A 458 -14.85 40.81 97.16
CA ASN A 458 -15.33 40.71 98.54
C ASN A 458 -14.34 39.98 99.49
N PRO A 459 -13.20 40.61 99.85
CA PRO A 459 -12.13 39.94 100.62
C PRO A 459 -12.56 39.46 102.02
N ASN A 460 -13.53 40.13 102.64
CA ASN A 460 -14.03 39.79 103.98
C ASN A 460 -14.95 38.55 103.98
N ASP A 461 -15.41 38.13 102.80
CA ASP A 461 -16.29 36.98 102.58
C ASP A 461 -15.53 35.79 101.96
N ARG A 462 -14.20 35.90 101.87
CA ARG A 462 -13.27 34.91 101.28
C ARG A 462 -13.60 33.48 101.72
N ASP A 463 -13.82 33.26 103.01
CA ASP A 463 -14.02 31.91 103.54
C ASP A 463 -15.36 31.31 103.10
N ASN A 464 -16.42 32.12 103.01
CA ASN A 464 -17.71 31.69 102.48
C ASN A 464 -17.64 31.43 100.96
N VAL A 465 -16.94 32.29 100.21
CA VAL A 465 -16.74 32.10 98.76
C VAL A 465 -15.94 30.82 98.49
N VAL A 466 -14.81 30.60 99.19
CA VAL A 466 -14.03 29.37 99.07
C VAL A 466 -14.82 28.14 99.51
N ALA A 467 -15.53 28.20 100.65
CA ALA A 467 -16.40 27.10 101.10
C ALA A 467 -17.51 26.78 100.07
N THR A 468 -18.11 27.80 99.45
CA THR A 468 -19.11 27.62 98.39
C THR A 468 -18.50 26.91 97.18
N ARG A 469 -17.30 27.30 96.73
CA ARG A 469 -16.59 26.60 95.65
C ARG A 469 -16.18 25.17 96.04
N VAL A 470 -15.86 24.91 97.31
CA VAL A 470 -15.58 23.56 97.83
C VAL A 470 -16.85 22.70 97.81
N LEU A 471 -18.02 23.26 98.14
CA LEU A 471 -19.32 22.60 98.03
C LEU A 471 -19.70 22.33 96.56
N GLU A 472 -19.47 23.27 95.63
CA GLU A 472 -19.59 23.03 94.18
C GLU A 472 -18.69 21.87 93.74
N GLY A 473 -17.41 21.88 94.17
CA GLY A 473 -16.44 20.81 93.87
C GLY A 473 -16.85 19.43 94.41
N ARG A 474 -17.43 19.37 95.61
CA ARG A 474 -18.01 18.14 96.19
C ARG A 474 -19.26 17.69 95.43
N GLY A 475 -20.14 18.62 95.05
CA GLY A 475 -21.27 18.32 94.17
C GLY A 475 -20.82 17.70 92.84
N TYR A 476 -19.69 18.13 92.27
CA TYR A 476 -19.11 17.46 91.10
C TYR A 476 -18.54 16.05 91.43
N LEU A 477 -17.95 15.82 92.60
CA LEU A 477 -17.55 14.46 93.05
C LEU A 477 -18.76 13.53 93.17
N ASP A 478 -19.82 13.97 93.83
CA ASP A 478 -21.02 13.17 94.11
C ASP A 478 -21.74 12.79 92.81
N ASN A 479 -21.79 13.72 91.85
CA ASN A 479 -22.27 13.49 90.49
C ASN A 479 -21.26 12.75 89.57
N LYS A 480 -20.10 12.35 90.09
CA LYS A 480 -19.01 11.66 89.36
C LYS A 480 -18.41 12.43 88.18
N ASP A 481 -18.60 13.75 88.16
CA ASP A 481 -17.92 14.67 87.24
C ASP A 481 -16.53 15.01 87.79
N TYR A 482 -15.68 13.99 87.86
CA TYR A 482 -14.36 14.08 88.45
C TYR A 482 -13.46 15.11 87.74
N ARG A 483 -13.72 15.43 86.46
CA ARG A 483 -12.98 16.46 85.72
C ARG A 483 -13.35 17.87 86.17
N ASN A 484 -14.62 18.19 86.38
CA ASN A 484 -15.00 19.49 86.93
C ASN A 484 -14.72 19.59 88.44
N ALA A 485 -14.79 18.49 89.19
CA ALA A 485 -14.31 18.44 90.57
C ALA A 485 -12.80 18.78 90.66
N LEU A 486 -11.96 18.11 89.87
CA LEU A 486 -10.51 18.40 89.80
C LEU A 486 -10.24 19.84 89.41
N ARG A 487 -10.96 20.40 88.42
CA ARG A 487 -10.81 21.81 88.04
C ARG A 487 -11.10 22.73 89.22
N MET A 488 -12.23 22.53 89.91
CA MET A 488 -12.63 23.36 91.04
C MET A 488 -11.62 23.27 92.19
N PHE A 489 -11.20 22.06 92.58
CA PHE A 489 -10.25 21.90 93.68
C PHE A 489 -8.84 22.43 93.36
N ASN A 490 -8.37 22.33 92.12
CA ASN A 490 -7.09 22.94 91.73
C ASN A 490 -7.15 24.47 91.71
N ILE A 491 -8.30 25.06 91.35
CA ILE A 491 -8.51 26.52 91.47
C ILE A 491 -8.51 26.93 92.96
N ILE A 492 -9.24 26.21 93.82
CA ILE A 492 -9.21 26.44 95.28
C ILE A 492 -7.77 26.35 95.82
N LYS A 493 -7.00 25.34 95.43
CA LYS A 493 -5.59 25.17 95.84
C LYS A 493 -4.64 26.26 95.30
N SER A 494 -4.96 26.93 94.18
CA SER A 494 -4.16 28.07 93.69
C SER A 494 -4.45 29.38 94.45
N ILE A 495 -5.66 29.49 95.03
CA ILE A 495 -6.17 30.62 95.83
C ILE A 495 -5.79 30.50 97.31
N ASP A 496 -5.94 29.30 97.87
CA ASP A 496 -5.54 28.93 99.22
C ASP A 496 -4.84 27.57 99.19
N ARG A 497 -3.52 27.62 99.30
CA ARG A 497 -2.65 26.43 99.29
C ARG A 497 -2.81 25.58 100.54
N ASN A 498 -3.36 26.13 101.62
CA ASN A 498 -3.44 25.51 102.94
C ASN A 498 -4.87 25.10 103.31
N TYR A 499 -5.84 25.22 102.39
CA TYR A 499 -7.24 24.93 102.66
C TYR A 499 -7.43 23.49 103.22
N PRO A 500 -8.08 23.32 104.39
CA PRO A 500 -8.16 22.02 105.07
C PRO A 500 -8.69 20.88 104.19
N GLY A 501 -7.82 19.89 103.93
CA GLY A 501 -8.16 18.69 103.19
C GLY A 501 -8.27 18.84 101.66
N ILE A 502 -7.86 19.97 101.07
CA ILE A 502 -7.97 20.17 99.61
C ILE A 502 -7.22 19.10 98.81
N ASP A 503 -6.05 18.67 99.29
CA ASP A 503 -5.27 17.60 98.64
C ASP A 503 -5.94 16.22 98.72
N ASN A 504 -6.72 15.95 99.77
CA ASN A 504 -7.51 14.72 99.84
C ASN A 504 -8.67 14.76 98.83
N LEU A 505 -9.30 15.91 98.64
CA LEU A 505 -10.35 16.09 97.61
C LEU A 505 -9.77 15.98 96.19
N ILE A 506 -8.58 16.52 95.94
CA ILE A 506 -7.83 16.35 94.68
C ILE A 506 -7.44 14.87 94.48
N ALA A 507 -6.98 14.17 95.51
CA ALA A 507 -6.63 12.74 95.42
C ALA A 507 -7.85 11.84 95.18
N GLN A 508 -8.99 12.13 95.82
CA GLN A 508 -10.27 11.46 95.57
C GLN A 508 -10.75 11.70 94.14
N ALA A 509 -10.71 12.95 93.66
CA ALA A 509 -11.12 13.29 92.30
C ALA A 509 -10.21 12.66 91.23
N ASN A 510 -8.89 12.60 91.44
CA ASN A 510 -7.95 11.90 90.56
C ASN A 510 -8.20 10.39 90.55
N THR A 511 -8.45 9.77 91.71
CA THR A 511 -8.75 8.34 91.81
C THR A 511 -10.05 8.01 91.10
N GLY A 512 -11.13 8.74 91.39
CA GLY A 512 -12.43 8.57 90.73
C GLY A 512 -12.38 8.80 89.23
N LEU A 513 -11.62 9.80 88.75
CA LEU A 513 -11.41 10.00 87.31
C LEU A 513 -10.74 8.78 86.68
N ARG A 514 -9.65 8.28 87.29
CA ARG A 514 -8.91 7.12 86.82
C ARG A 514 -9.75 5.83 86.83
N GLU A 515 -10.63 5.67 87.80
CA GLU A 515 -11.53 4.51 87.91
C GLU A 515 -12.70 4.57 86.92
N ALA A 516 -13.25 5.76 86.68
CA ALA A 516 -14.25 6.00 85.65
C ALA A 516 -13.67 5.81 84.24
N GLU A 517 -12.47 6.31 83.98
CA GLU A 517 -11.74 6.08 82.73
C GLU A 517 -11.36 4.60 82.56
N ALA A 518 -11.06 3.88 83.65
CA ALA A 518 -10.84 2.42 83.68
C ALA A 518 -12.12 1.58 83.88
N GLY A 519 -13.31 2.14 83.64
CA GLY A 519 -14.58 1.41 83.56
C GLY A 519 -15.04 0.68 84.82
N ASN A 520 -14.62 1.10 86.02
CA ASN A 520 -14.94 0.46 87.31
C ASN A 520 -14.60 -1.05 87.39
N LEU A 521 -13.57 -1.50 86.64
CA LEU A 521 -13.24 -2.93 86.52
C LEU A 521 -12.73 -3.55 87.83
N THR A 522 -13.46 -4.53 88.35
CA THR A 522 -13.07 -5.31 89.54
C THR A 522 -11.84 -6.19 89.28
N PRO A 523 -11.14 -6.68 90.32
CA PRO A 523 -10.07 -7.66 90.14
C PRO A 523 -10.51 -8.94 89.40
N ALA A 524 -11.77 -9.36 89.58
CA ALA A 524 -12.35 -10.51 88.89
C ALA A 524 -12.61 -10.23 87.40
N ASP A 525 -13.14 -9.05 87.05
CA ASP A 525 -13.28 -8.65 85.64
C ASP A 525 -11.92 -8.62 84.93
N ARG A 526 -10.88 -8.05 85.59
CA ARG A 526 -9.52 -7.98 85.04
C ARG A 526 -8.92 -9.37 84.80
N ALA A 527 -9.16 -10.33 85.72
CA ALA A 527 -8.71 -11.71 85.54
C ALA A 527 -9.43 -12.39 84.36
N GLU A 528 -10.75 -12.20 84.21
CA GLU A 528 -11.52 -12.78 83.10
C GLU A 528 -11.19 -12.15 81.75
N ILE A 529 -10.97 -10.82 81.71
CA ILE A 529 -10.47 -10.08 80.54
C ILE A 529 -9.14 -10.68 80.08
N ASN A 530 -8.18 -10.85 81.00
CA ASN A 530 -6.88 -11.43 80.67
C ASN A 530 -7.02 -12.89 80.19
N ARG A 531 -7.85 -13.71 80.84
CA ARG A 531 -8.11 -15.10 80.43
C ARG A 531 -8.67 -15.19 79.01
N ARG A 532 -9.70 -14.40 78.70
CA ARG A 532 -10.31 -14.38 77.36
C ARG A 532 -9.40 -13.77 76.30
N TYR A 533 -8.64 -12.74 76.63
CA TYR A 533 -7.67 -12.14 75.71
C TYR A 533 -6.61 -13.15 75.27
N GLN A 534 -6.07 -13.95 76.21
CA GLN A 534 -5.08 -14.99 75.87
C GLN A 534 -5.72 -16.14 75.08
N ALA A 535 -6.91 -16.60 75.46
CA ALA A 535 -7.63 -17.63 74.69
C ALA A 535 -7.94 -17.17 73.25
N ALA A 536 -8.31 -15.90 73.08
CA ALA A 536 -8.52 -15.27 71.76
C ALA A 536 -7.23 -15.16 70.95
N MET A 537 -6.11 -14.85 71.61
CA MET A 537 -4.79 -14.76 70.98
C MET A 537 -4.32 -16.14 70.49
N ASN A 538 -4.51 -17.20 71.27
CA ASN A 538 -4.15 -18.57 70.86
C ASN A 538 -4.95 -18.99 69.61
N LEU A 539 -6.28 -18.84 69.62
CA LEU A 539 -7.14 -19.10 68.47
C LEU A 539 -6.76 -18.26 67.23
N TYR A 540 -6.30 -17.02 67.43
CA TYR A 540 -5.83 -16.16 66.34
C TYR A 540 -4.45 -16.58 65.78
N GLN A 541 -3.58 -17.17 66.61
CA GLN A 541 -2.27 -17.72 66.21
C GLN A 541 -2.39 -19.08 65.52
N GLU A 542 -3.30 -19.96 65.99
CA GLU A 542 -3.67 -21.21 65.32
C GLU A 542 -4.20 -20.96 63.90
N GLY A 543 -4.94 -19.86 63.73
CA GLY A 543 -5.40 -19.41 62.42
C GLY A 543 -6.47 -20.31 61.79
N GLY A 544 -6.72 -20.08 60.51
CA GLY A 544 -7.90 -20.63 59.82
C GLY A 544 -9.17 -19.82 60.13
N LYS A 545 -10.13 -19.80 59.20
CA LYS A 545 -11.29 -18.91 59.27
C LYS A 545 -12.10 -19.09 60.56
N GLU A 546 -12.41 -20.32 60.92
CA GLU A 546 -13.26 -20.64 62.07
C GLU A 546 -12.63 -20.20 63.40
N ASN A 547 -11.33 -20.40 63.59
CA ASN A 547 -10.65 -19.97 64.82
C ASN A 547 -10.48 -18.45 64.88
N ILE A 548 -10.28 -17.80 63.74
CA ILE A 548 -10.30 -16.32 63.63
C ILE A 548 -11.69 -15.76 63.99
N GLU A 549 -12.77 -16.42 63.58
CA GLU A 549 -14.14 -16.03 63.95
C GLU A 549 -14.44 -16.29 65.44
N LYS A 550 -13.98 -17.42 66.02
CA LYS A 550 -14.03 -17.68 67.48
C LYS A 550 -13.22 -16.65 68.28
N ALA A 551 -12.01 -16.32 67.82
CA ALA A 551 -11.15 -15.30 68.43
C ALA A 551 -11.83 -13.92 68.42
N LEU A 552 -12.45 -13.53 67.31
CA LEU A 552 -13.19 -12.27 67.19
C LEU A 552 -14.31 -12.14 68.24
N VAL A 553 -15.06 -13.21 68.52
CA VAL A 553 -16.11 -13.20 69.57
C VAL A 553 -15.50 -12.90 70.94
N GLN A 554 -14.37 -13.52 71.28
CA GLN A 554 -13.70 -13.29 72.57
C GLN A 554 -13.05 -11.89 72.65
N PHE A 555 -12.40 -11.41 71.59
CA PHE A 555 -11.85 -10.06 71.55
C PHE A 555 -12.94 -8.98 71.61
N ARG A 556 -14.08 -9.16 70.94
CA ARG A 556 -15.24 -8.24 71.05
C ARG A 556 -15.78 -8.18 72.47
N TRP A 557 -15.87 -9.31 73.18
CA TRP A 557 -16.24 -9.31 74.61
C TRP A 557 -15.23 -8.53 75.46
N VAL A 558 -13.93 -8.68 75.20
CA VAL A 558 -12.88 -7.90 75.89
C VAL A 558 -13.03 -6.40 75.62
N VAL A 559 -13.25 -5.98 74.37
CA VAL A 559 -13.47 -4.56 74.02
C VAL A 559 -14.77 -4.01 74.63
N GLN A 560 -15.82 -4.83 74.74
CA GLN A 560 -17.08 -4.44 75.38
C GLN A 560 -16.93 -4.23 76.90
N LYS A 561 -16.09 -5.05 77.55
CA LYS A 561 -15.83 -4.98 78.99
C LYS A 561 -14.77 -3.94 79.36
N ASP A 562 -13.72 -3.82 78.56
CA ASP A 562 -12.65 -2.82 78.69
C ASP A 562 -12.46 -2.08 77.35
N PRO A 563 -13.21 -0.99 77.12
CA PRO A 563 -13.05 -0.13 75.94
C PRO A 563 -11.71 0.62 75.89
N THR A 564 -10.89 0.55 76.94
CA THR A 564 -9.53 1.12 76.98
C THR A 564 -8.45 0.14 76.55
N ASN A 565 -8.82 -1.14 76.32
CA ASN A 565 -7.89 -2.17 75.88
C ASN A 565 -7.46 -1.97 74.42
N VAL A 566 -6.53 -1.03 74.20
CA VAL A 566 -5.94 -0.66 72.90
C VAL A 566 -5.54 -1.89 72.08
N LYS A 567 -4.95 -2.91 72.73
CA LYS A 567 -4.53 -4.15 72.06
C LYS A 567 -5.72 -4.91 71.50
N ALA A 568 -6.76 -5.15 72.32
CA ALA A 568 -7.98 -5.82 71.86
C ALA A 568 -8.71 -5.01 70.77
N VAL A 569 -8.82 -3.69 70.93
CA VAL A 569 -9.47 -2.79 69.94
C VAL A 569 -8.80 -2.88 68.57
N ILE A 570 -7.47 -2.81 68.52
CA ILE A 570 -6.69 -2.96 67.27
C ILE A 570 -6.85 -4.38 66.70
N THR A 571 -6.84 -5.42 67.54
CA THR A 571 -7.01 -6.81 67.09
C THR A 571 -8.41 -7.11 66.54
N VAL A 572 -9.48 -6.57 67.14
CA VAL A 572 -10.84 -6.63 66.59
C VAL A 572 -10.87 -5.98 65.20
N ASN A 573 -10.39 -4.74 65.08
CA ASN A 573 -10.42 -4.03 63.79
C ASN A 573 -9.66 -4.77 62.68
N LYS A 574 -8.49 -5.32 63.04
CA LYS A 574 -7.65 -6.13 62.15
C LYS A 574 -8.38 -7.39 61.66
N ILE A 575 -8.96 -8.16 62.57
CA ILE A 575 -9.68 -9.40 62.24
C ILE A 575 -10.93 -9.09 61.40
N GLU A 576 -11.72 -8.08 61.77
CA GLU A 576 -12.91 -7.74 61.00
C GLU A 576 -12.58 -7.23 59.61
N SER A 577 -11.56 -6.37 59.46
CA SER A 577 -11.12 -5.87 58.16
C SER A 577 -10.64 -7.03 57.29
N GLN A 578 -9.87 -7.98 57.87
CA GLN A 578 -9.44 -9.21 57.22
C GLN A 578 -10.63 -10.08 56.77
N LEU A 579 -11.69 -10.22 57.56
CA LEU A 579 -12.89 -10.96 57.19
C LEU A 579 -13.73 -10.22 56.12
N ARG A 580 -13.89 -8.89 56.23
CA ARG A 580 -14.62 -8.06 55.25
C ARG A 580 -13.95 -8.06 53.86
N ILE A 581 -12.64 -7.87 53.81
CA ILE A 581 -11.87 -7.69 52.56
C ILE A 581 -11.32 -9.02 52.03
N GLY A 582 -11.09 -10.01 52.90
CA GLY A 582 -10.67 -11.35 52.51
C GLY A 582 -11.84 -12.30 52.17
N GLY A 583 -13.03 -12.08 52.75
CA GLY A 583 -14.20 -12.94 52.54
C GLY A 583 -15.02 -12.59 51.30
N ALA A 584 -14.85 -11.39 50.73
CA ALA A 584 -15.51 -10.96 49.51
C ALA A 584 -14.53 -10.99 48.32
N GLU A 585 -14.60 -12.05 47.51
CA GLU A 585 -14.40 -11.83 46.08
C GLU A 585 -15.53 -10.94 45.60
N GLU A 586 -15.23 -9.69 45.22
CA GLU A 586 -16.11 -8.95 44.32
C GLU A 586 -16.20 -9.77 43.03
N ARG A 587 -17.32 -10.47 42.85
CA ARG A 587 -17.55 -11.40 41.73
C ARG A 587 -17.70 -10.63 40.43
N ARG A 588 -16.55 -10.20 39.92
CA ARG A 588 -16.35 -9.66 38.58
C ARG A 588 -16.94 -10.67 37.60
N GLN A 589 -17.97 -10.26 36.85
CA GLN A 589 -18.62 -11.15 35.90
C GLN A 589 -17.63 -11.51 34.78
N MET A 590 -17.01 -12.68 34.92
CA MET A 590 -16.16 -13.23 33.87
C MET A 590 -17.03 -13.57 32.67
N LEU A 591 -16.69 -12.99 31.52
CA LEU A 591 -17.36 -13.28 30.25
C LEU A 591 -17.22 -14.77 29.92
N THR A 592 -18.36 -15.41 29.63
CA THR A 592 -18.38 -16.78 29.10
C THR A 592 -17.54 -16.88 27.83
N ALA A 593 -17.05 -18.07 27.47
CA ALA A 593 -16.26 -18.26 26.26
C ALA A 593 -16.96 -17.70 25.01
N ARG A 594 -18.28 -17.88 24.88
CA ARG A 594 -19.09 -17.33 23.79
C ARG A 594 -19.22 -15.80 23.83
N GLN A 595 -19.30 -15.19 25.01
CA GLN A 595 -19.28 -13.73 25.13
C GLN A 595 -17.92 -13.14 24.74
N ARG A 596 -16.80 -13.80 25.12
CA ARG A 596 -15.45 -13.37 24.68
C ARG A 596 -15.27 -13.49 23.17
N GLU A 597 -15.69 -14.61 22.57
CA GLU A 597 -15.69 -14.80 21.12
C GLU A 597 -16.46 -13.68 20.40
N LEU A 598 -17.66 -13.31 20.89
CA LEU A 598 -18.46 -12.22 20.33
C LEU A 598 -17.81 -10.84 20.54
N VAL A 599 -17.26 -10.56 21.73
CA VAL A 599 -16.49 -9.34 22.03
C VAL A 599 -15.32 -9.19 21.06
N ASN A 600 -14.52 -10.24 20.87
CA ASN A 600 -13.37 -10.20 19.97
C ASN A 600 -13.79 -10.04 18.51
N LYS A 601 -14.84 -10.74 18.07
CA LYS A 601 -15.41 -10.60 16.72
C LYS A 601 -15.87 -9.17 16.44
N TYR A 602 -16.70 -8.58 17.32
CA TYR A 602 -17.18 -7.22 17.15
C TYR A 602 -16.06 -6.18 17.31
N TYR A 603 -15.09 -6.41 18.21
CA TYR A 603 -13.94 -5.53 18.34
C TYR A 603 -13.10 -5.49 17.05
N TYR A 604 -12.78 -6.66 16.49
CA TYR A 604 -12.02 -6.80 15.26
C TYR A 604 -12.78 -6.24 14.03
N ASN A 605 -14.08 -6.52 13.90
CA ASN A 605 -14.91 -5.88 12.88
C ASN A 605 -14.83 -4.35 12.95
N GLY A 606 -14.84 -3.78 14.15
CA GLY A 606 -14.72 -2.34 14.36
C GLY A 606 -13.34 -1.78 13.96
N ILE A 607 -12.26 -2.52 14.23
CA ILE A 607 -10.91 -2.18 13.73
C ILE A 607 -10.90 -2.19 12.20
N ASN A 608 -11.43 -3.25 11.57
CA ASN A 608 -11.48 -3.35 10.10
C ASN A 608 -12.30 -2.23 9.46
N TYR A 609 -13.45 -1.84 10.03
CA TYR A 609 -14.19 -0.69 9.52
C TYR A 609 -13.44 0.63 9.72
N TYR A 610 -12.74 0.81 10.85
CA TYR A 610 -11.91 2.00 11.10
C TYR A 610 -10.75 2.12 10.10
N SER A 611 -10.02 1.04 9.83
CA SER A 611 -8.93 1.01 8.84
C SER A 611 -9.41 1.26 7.40
N ASN A 612 -10.69 1.00 7.11
CA ASN A 612 -11.34 1.33 5.84
C ASN A 612 -12.06 2.70 5.85
N ASN A 613 -11.72 3.59 6.80
CA ASN A 613 -12.33 4.90 7.03
C ASN A 613 -13.86 4.89 7.23
N ASN A 614 -14.46 3.73 7.52
CA ASN A 614 -15.89 3.59 7.76
C ASN A 614 -16.20 3.77 9.26
N PHE A 615 -15.96 5.00 9.72
CA PHE A 615 -16.00 5.40 11.12
C PHE A 615 -17.32 5.10 11.85
N GLU A 616 -18.44 5.23 11.15
CA GLU A 616 -19.77 4.97 11.70
C GLU A 616 -20.00 3.49 11.99
N LYS A 617 -19.64 2.58 11.06
CA LYS A 617 -19.71 1.13 11.30
C LYS A 617 -18.69 0.69 12.36
N ALA A 618 -17.52 1.32 12.42
CA ALA A 618 -16.55 1.08 13.48
C ALA A 618 -17.14 1.35 14.87
N ILE A 619 -17.80 2.51 15.04
CA ILE A 619 -18.51 2.86 16.27
C ILE A 619 -19.66 1.88 16.56
N GLN A 620 -20.43 1.45 15.55
CA GLN A 620 -21.51 0.47 15.75
C GLN A 620 -21.00 -0.88 16.26
N GLU A 621 -19.93 -1.41 15.70
CA GLU A 621 -19.34 -2.67 16.14
C GLU A 621 -18.72 -2.56 17.56
N TRP A 622 -18.01 -1.48 17.87
CA TRP A 622 -17.52 -1.25 19.24
C TRP A 622 -18.65 -0.98 20.25
N ARG A 623 -19.81 -0.47 19.83
CA ARG A 623 -21.01 -0.41 20.70
C ARG A 623 -21.57 -1.80 21.00
N LYS A 624 -21.47 -2.77 20.07
CA LYS A 624 -21.82 -4.19 20.34
C LYS A 624 -20.87 -4.82 21.35
N VAL A 625 -19.57 -4.46 21.33
CA VAL A 625 -18.62 -4.83 22.39
C VAL A 625 -19.10 -4.30 23.75
N LEU A 626 -19.41 -3.00 23.85
CA LEU A 626 -19.87 -2.38 25.09
C LEU A 626 -21.24 -2.88 25.59
N ALA A 627 -22.05 -3.50 24.74
CA ALA A 627 -23.29 -4.15 25.14
C ALA A 627 -23.07 -5.53 25.80
N ILE A 628 -21.92 -6.18 25.56
CA ILE A 628 -21.55 -7.47 26.15
C ILE A 628 -20.57 -7.28 27.32
N ASP A 629 -19.61 -6.38 27.16
CA ASP A 629 -18.65 -5.92 28.16
C ASP A 629 -18.76 -4.39 28.33
N PRO A 630 -19.68 -3.90 29.19
CA PRO A 630 -19.77 -2.47 29.50
C PRO A 630 -18.48 -1.90 30.10
N GLY A 631 -17.60 -2.75 30.63
CA GLY A 631 -16.29 -2.39 31.16
C GLY A 631 -15.23 -2.11 30.10
N ASN A 632 -15.45 -2.48 28.83
CA ASN A 632 -14.38 -2.54 27.83
C ASN A 632 -13.70 -1.18 27.56
N VAL A 633 -12.53 -0.99 28.17
CA VAL A 633 -11.77 0.27 28.10
C VAL A 633 -11.35 0.58 26.67
N LYS A 634 -11.00 -0.45 25.88
CA LYS A 634 -10.55 -0.29 24.49
C LYS A 634 -11.67 0.15 23.55
N ALA A 635 -12.79 -0.56 23.52
CA ALA A 635 -13.95 -0.16 22.71
C ALA A 635 -14.41 1.26 23.05
N ARG A 636 -14.46 1.61 24.35
CA ARG A 636 -14.81 2.96 24.82
C ARG A 636 -13.81 4.03 24.36
N ASN A 637 -12.51 3.75 24.44
CA ASN A 637 -11.47 4.69 24.00
C ASN A 637 -11.41 4.84 22.47
N ASN A 638 -11.64 3.76 21.71
CA ASN A 638 -11.67 3.80 20.26
C ASN A 638 -12.88 4.59 19.75
N ILE A 639 -14.07 4.38 20.33
CA ILE A 639 -15.25 5.23 20.07
C ILE A 639 -14.92 6.70 20.37
N ARG A 640 -14.33 7.02 21.53
CA ARG A 640 -13.95 8.40 21.88
C ARG A 640 -12.98 9.02 20.87
N LYS A 641 -11.96 8.27 20.42
CA LYS A 641 -11.00 8.73 19.40
C LYS A 641 -11.68 9.06 18.08
N VAL A 642 -12.61 8.22 17.63
CA VAL A 642 -13.32 8.44 16.36
C VAL A 642 -14.30 9.61 16.46
N LEU A 643 -15.06 9.73 17.55
CA LEU A 643 -15.93 10.90 17.75
C LEU A 643 -15.11 12.20 17.75
N ALA A 644 -14.02 12.27 18.51
CA ALA A 644 -13.13 13.44 18.55
C ALA A 644 -12.31 13.68 17.26
N PHE A 645 -12.39 12.78 16.28
CA PHE A 645 -11.86 12.95 14.92
C PHE A 645 -12.94 13.41 13.93
N MET A 646 -14.21 13.02 14.12
CA MET A 646 -15.36 13.48 13.34
C MET A 646 -15.90 14.85 13.81
N GLU A 647 -15.53 15.29 15.02
CA GLU A 647 -15.82 16.62 15.58
C GLU A 647 -14.76 17.69 15.19
N ARG A 648 -13.94 17.42 14.16
CA ARG A 648 -12.84 18.26 13.66
C ARG A 648 -12.89 18.46 12.15
#